data_AF-A0A945SAN5-F1
#
_entry.id   AF-A0A945SAN5-F1
#
_cell.length_a   1.000
_cell.length_b   1.000
_cell.length_c   1.000
_cell.angle_alpha   90.00
_cell.angle_beta   90.00
_cell.angle_gamma   90.00
#
_symmetry.space_group_name_H-M   'P 1'
#
loop_
_entity.id
_entity.type
_entity.pdbx_description
1 polymer ?
#
loop_
_entity_poly.entity_id
_entity_poly.type
_entity_poly.pdbx_seq_one_letter_code
_entity_poly.pdbx_strand_id
1 'polypeptide(L)'
;MRTWLSGLMLICTCAVAVDGPFEADEHTVLLMHFDGEARDASDCENHGRPRSELTFTEDGRFGQALLLDGTGGVPVNPSGSLHIGTCSWTWELWVRPIEARRATIIATGWGNNRQLGLRFDGKHVLAWSLSGSASAHLAAEPAEGTFFDDAWHRVALVVDRERGGELRLYVDGQRVGVDRAARIPPIVFESQTMGLCIGAIAPWYIGKPGGFVGAIDEVRLSDIVRPDYAVTDPLPPQPAVGATGVTPFTWDVAASTVPLRLTPQNTVIALNDGVRESTTSKAGAELRSFLRRAHGVTAGFELVDEGKVEDVPGQVVLALGPTRWVDPTEITSLSRDGYIIKRKASTVVICGGKSIGTYYGTMAFLDRFVGIRCYMPTDLWISLPETPEEAGITLGNIDLRIEPFTRSASLSGVQRIPGDKGWMQRIGGQRRLGGTHQHSLWTRFHPKRYAEKCPEIYGVVKGERYIPRKSHDQRWNMCYTNPATVNAAVDSARRHFRQRPQDVYLAYSVMDGHAVCECDTCLAAYKATDSGTDKHARTRGHSLVYWRFMNQLATRLEPLFPDKKLIGLAYASTRFVPPFTLHPNVVVFANFHIAELDADKIISPDATGTSRFEQWLTVCTMFGNHDWYHGNGFLIPRSYTGYWSHFMKALQEKAPAGVFQHCECYPNWGLDGPKYWLMNRLWWEPELDPEMLWQQFCDDMFGPAAAPMRSYWRRWETLWIAMDNVKGPERKLFRWGRQFLADAEDRAVLAACREDLDVAMGTAVTDRQRQRIELFSKTFRLCERLFELARAESLTQDRVDAVREYAVSLVQDPMTLYGAGAKPERALETIDRALTTLSKGKVK
;
A
#
# COMPACT_ATOMS: atom_id res chain seq x y z
N MET A 1 47.06 32.73 -24.16
CA MET A 1 48.23 31.87 -23.87
C MET A 1 47.79 30.93 -22.75
N ARG A 2 47.54 29.64 -23.06
CA ARG A 2 48.52 28.52 -23.01
C ARG A 2 48.85 28.17 -21.55
N THR A 3 48.79 26.96 -21.01
CA THR A 3 48.48 25.59 -21.49
C THR A 3 48.71 24.61 -20.31
N TRP A 4 47.84 23.61 -20.13
CA TRP A 4 48.14 22.17 -19.81
C TRP A 4 48.64 21.83 -18.36
N LEU A 5 48.33 20.71 -17.69
CA LEU A 5 47.64 19.44 -17.98
C LEU A 5 47.53 18.57 -16.68
N SER A 6 46.44 17.79 -16.59
CA SER A 6 46.30 16.39 -16.12
C SER A 6 46.78 15.85 -14.77
N GLY A 7 45.83 15.15 -14.11
CA GLY A 7 46.04 13.93 -13.34
C GLY A 7 44.70 13.26 -13.00
N LEU A 8 44.28 12.28 -13.82
CA LEU A 8 43.11 11.41 -13.58
C LEU A 8 43.26 10.58 -12.29
N MET A 9 42.15 10.34 -11.59
CA MET A 9 41.94 9.08 -10.87
C MET A 9 40.47 8.65 -11.00
N LEU A 10 40.27 7.54 -11.71
CA LEU A 10 39.00 6.84 -11.91
C LEU A 10 38.36 6.47 -10.57
N ILE A 11 37.05 6.68 -10.45
CA ILE A 11 36.20 5.92 -9.53
C ILE A 11 35.14 5.23 -10.39
N CYS A 12 35.29 3.93 -10.60
CA CYS A 12 34.28 3.05 -11.17
C CYS A 12 33.00 3.11 -10.34
N THR A 13 31.94 3.68 -10.92
CA THR A 13 30.55 3.46 -10.50
C THR A 13 30.00 2.27 -11.27
N CYS A 14 30.05 1.06 -10.71
CA CYS A 14 29.24 -0.06 -11.20
C CYS A 14 27.94 -0.11 -10.40
N ALA A 15 26.96 0.72 -10.80
CA ALA A 15 25.56 0.48 -10.50
C ALA A 15 25.00 -0.30 -11.70
N VAL A 16 24.72 -1.59 -11.53
CA VAL A 16 24.05 -2.37 -12.57
C VAL A 16 22.62 -1.85 -12.66
N ALA A 17 22.29 -1.17 -13.75
CA ALA A 17 20.92 -0.76 -14.06
C ALA A 17 20.07 -2.03 -14.30
N VAL A 18 18.95 -2.17 -13.59
CA VAL A 18 18.08 -3.36 -13.71
C VAL A 18 16.89 -3.11 -14.65
N ASP A 19 16.71 -1.86 -15.11
CA ASP A 19 15.65 -1.41 -16.03
C ASP A 19 16.16 -0.89 -17.38
N GLY A 20 17.46 -1.02 -17.65
CA GLY A 20 18.08 -0.71 -18.94
C GLY A 20 18.26 -1.94 -19.82
N PRO A 21 18.73 -1.75 -21.07
CA PRO A 21 19.14 -2.86 -21.93
C PRO A 21 20.17 -3.74 -21.20
N PHE A 22 20.16 -5.05 -21.43
CA PHE A 22 21.14 -5.95 -20.84
C PHE A 22 22.55 -5.53 -21.24
N GLU A 23 23.42 -5.22 -20.28
CA GLU A 23 24.82 -4.97 -20.60
C GLU A 23 25.61 -6.29 -20.66
N ALA A 24 26.59 -6.37 -21.57
CA ALA A 24 27.58 -7.43 -21.59
C ALA A 24 28.60 -7.24 -20.47
N ASP A 25 28.99 -8.33 -19.85
CA ASP A 25 30.09 -8.43 -18.89
C ASP A 25 30.93 -9.69 -19.18
N GLU A 26 31.96 -9.94 -18.38
CA GLU A 26 32.87 -11.10 -18.57
C GLU A 26 32.18 -12.47 -18.49
N HIS A 27 30.94 -12.53 -17.99
CA HIS A 27 30.15 -13.76 -17.87
C HIS A 27 29.06 -13.85 -18.95
N THR A 28 29.02 -12.91 -19.89
CA THR A 28 28.03 -12.86 -20.96
C THR A 28 28.55 -13.63 -22.17
N VAL A 29 27.86 -14.72 -22.52
CA VAL A 29 28.22 -15.65 -23.61
C VAL A 29 27.52 -15.29 -24.91
N LEU A 30 26.35 -14.68 -24.82
CA LEU A 30 25.57 -14.16 -25.93
C LEU A 30 24.74 -12.99 -25.43
N LEU A 31 24.71 -11.90 -26.18
CA LEU A 31 23.78 -10.79 -25.98
C LEU A 31 23.32 -10.26 -27.34
N MET A 32 22.03 -10.35 -27.64
CA MET A 32 21.44 -9.72 -28.83
C MET A 32 20.43 -8.67 -28.40
N HIS A 33 20.57 -7.44 -28.90
CA HIS A 33 19.63 -6.32 -28.66
C HIS A 33 18.57 -6.14 -29.75
N PHE A 34 18.68 -6.87 -30.87
CA PHE A 34 17.75 -6.80 -32.00
C PHE A 34 17.45 -5.38 -32.55
N ASP A 35 18.39 -4.45 -32.40
CA ASP A 35 18.36 -3.11 -33.00
C ASP A 35 18.71 -3.13 -34.50
N GLY A 36 17.82 -3.70 -35.30
CA GLY A 36 17.95 -3.79 -36.75
C GLY A 36 18.88 -4.91 -37.25
N GLU A 37 19.56 -5.61 -36.33
CA GLU A 37 20.42 -6.76 -36.66
C GLU A 37 20.42 -7.83 -35.55
N ALA A 38 20.80 -9.07 -35.91
CA ALA A 38 20.97 -10.18 -34.96
C ALA A 38 22.44 -10.35 -34.53
N ARG A 39 23.08 -9.24 -34.14
CA ARG A 39 24.49 -9.22 -33.75
C ARG A 39 24.66 -9.54 -32.27
N ASP A 40 25.56 -10.49 -31.99
CA ASP A 40 26.07 -10.71 -30.63
C ASP A 40 26.97 -9.55 -30.18
N ALA A 41 26.59 -8.90 -29.09
CA ALA A 41 27.28 -7.81 -28.43
C ALA A 41 28.25 -8.29 -27.32
N SER A 42 28.35 -9.60 -27.08
CA SER A 42 29.36 -10.18 -26.21
C SER A 42 30.72 -10.37 -26.90
N ASP A 43 31.77 -10.61 -26.12
CA ASP A 43 33.11 -10.94 -26.63
C ASP A 43 33.21 -12.32 -27.29
N CYS A 44 32.11 -13.11 -27.29
CA CYS A 44 32.08 -14.47 -27.83
C CYS A 44 31.73 -14.57 -29.32
N GLU A 45 31.32 -13.47 -29.97
CA GLU A 45 31.00 -13.37 -31.40
C GLU A 45 29.99 -14.42 -31.93
N ASN A 46 29.04 -14.84 -31.09
CA ASN A 46 28.00 -15.82 -31.42
C ASN A 46 26.85 -15.19 -32.25
N HIS A 47 27.17 -14.49 -33.33
CA HIS A 47 26.20 -13.77 -34.15
C HIS A 47 25.11 -14.66 -34.77
N GLY A 48 23.90 -14.12 -34.89
CA GLY A 48 22.79 -14.75 -35.59
C GLY A 48 23.01 -14.82 -37.10
N ARG A 49 22.61 -15.93 -37.71
CA ARG A 49 22.75 -16.19 -39.16
C ARG A 49 21.39 -16.48 -39.79
N PRO A 50 20.49 -15.48 -39.86
CA PRO A 50 19.16 -15.69 -40.40
C PRO A 50 19.23 -16.15 -41.87
N ARG A 51 18.28 -17.00 -42.27
CA ARG A 51 18.21 -17.57 -43.64
C ARG A 51 17.39 -16.71 -44.60
N SER A 52 16.75 -15.68 -44.07
CA SER A 52 15.93 -14.69 -44.76
C SER A 52 16.16 -13.33 -44.09
N GLU A 53 15.70 -12.27 -44.74
CA GLU A 53 15.67 -10.95 -44.11
C GLU A 53 14.86 -11.00 -42.82
N LEU A 54 15.35 -10.31 -41.79
CA LEU A 54 14.68 -10.18 -40.50
C LEU A 54 13.79 -8.95 -40.52
N THR A 55 12.59 -9.09 -39.97
CA THR A 55 11.67 -7.97 -39.79
C THR A 55 11.85 -7.40 -38.40
N PHE A 56 11.92 -6.08 -38.30
CA PHE A 56 12.02 -5.37 -37.04
C PHE A 56 10.84 -4.41 -36.86
N THR A 57 10.43 -4.20 -35.62
CA THR A 57 9.46 -3.18 -35.22
C THR A 57 10.18 -2.04 -34.53
N GLU A 58 9.75 -0.79 -34.76
CA GLU A 58 10.28 0.39 -34.04
C GLU A 58 9.73 0.49 -32.59
N ASP A 59 8.72 -0.31 -32.28
CA ASP A 59 8.11 -0.43 -30.95
C ASP A 59 8.81 -1.54 -30.12
N GLY A 60 10.14 -1.46 -30.04
CA GLY A 60 10.96 -2.31 -29.18
C GLY A 60 10.95 -1.86 -27.72
N ARG A 61 11.38 -2.74 -26.82
CA ARG A 61 11.57 -2.37 -25.40
C ARG A 61 12.77 -1.45 -25.24
N PHE A 62 13.82 -1.60 -26.04
CA PHE A 62 15.01 -0.76 -26.00
C PHE A 62 15.50 -0.40 -27.40
N GLY A 63 14.62 0.19 -28.21
CA GLY A 63 14.94 0.55 -29.59
C GLY A 63 14.07 -0.23 -30.57
N GLN A 64 14.69 -0.94 -31.51
CA GLN A 64 13.96 -1.85 -32.41
C GLN A 64 13.92 -3.26 -31.82
N ALA A 65 12.87 -4.01 -32.11
CA ALA A 65 12.76 -5.41 -31.71
C ALA A 65 12.55 -6.34 -32.90
N LEU A 66 13.06 -7.57 -32.80
CA LEU A 66 12.84 -8.62 -33.79
C LEU A 66 11.37 -9.03 -33.80
N LEU A 67 10.70 -8.86 -34.94
CA LEU A 67 9.31 -9.25 -35.14
C LEU A 67 9.23 -10.61 -35.84
N LEU A 68 8.49 -11.55 -35.27
CA LEU A 68 8.33 -12.92 -35.78
C LEU A 68 6.86 -13.25 -36.04
N ASP A 69 6.60 -13.91 -37.17
CA ASP A 69 5.27 -14.24 -37.71
C ASP A 69 4.87 -15.72 -37.49
N GLY A 70 5.64 -16.46 -36.71
CA GLY A 70 5.43 -17.90 -36.47
C GLY A 70 6.09 -18.83 -37.48
N THR A 71 6.81 -18.28 -38.47
CA THR A 71 7.64 -19.03 -39.42
C THR A 71 9.11 -18.57 -39.42
N GLY A 72 9.39 -17.35 -38.99
CA GLY A 72 10.75 -16.80 -38.85
C GLY A 72 11.56 -17.36 -37.66
N GLY A 73 12.86 -17.06 -37.66
CA GLY A 73 13.75 -17.36 -36.54
C GLY A 73 15.23 -17.02 -36.82
N VAL A 74 16.02 -16.91 -35.75
CA VAL A 74 17.45 -16.57 -35.80
C VAL A 74 18.27 -17.76 -35.31
N PRO A 75 18.93 -18.51 -36.21
CA PRO A 75 19.83 -19.58 -35.82
C PRO A 75 21.22 -19.01 -35.51
N VAL A 76 21.86 -19.54 -34.48
CA VAL A 76 23.24 -19.26 -34.06
C VAL A 76 24.04 -20.55 -34.19
N ASN A 77 25.17 -20.48 -34.89
CA ASN A 77 26.00 -21.66 -35.15
C ASN A 77 26.55 -22.27 -33.84
N PRO A 78 26.84 -23.59 -33.84
CA PRO A 78 27.53 -24.21 -32.72
C PRO A 78 28.89 -23.55 -32.43
N SER A 79 29.16 -23.33 -31.15
CA SER A 79 30.38 -22.68 -30.66
C SER A 79 30.76 -23.27 -29.30
N GLY A 80 32.06 -23.34 -29.02
CA GLY A 80 32.57 -23.82 -27.73
C GLY A 80 32.10 -22.97 -26.54
N SER A 81 31.87 -21.67 -26.73
CA SER A 81 31.36 -20.80 -25.65
C SER A 81 29.90 -21.07 -25.31
N LEU A 82 29.11 -21.62 -26.25
CA LEU A 82 27.72 -22.03 -25.99
C LEU A 82 27.64 -23.34 -25.17
N HIS A 83 28.77 -23.97 -24.80
CA HIS A 83 28.89 -25.24 -24.08
C HIS A 83 28.42 -25.25 -22.61
N ILE A 84 27.21 -24.74 -22.34
CA ILE A 84 26.66 -24.53 -20.99
C ILE A 84 26.04 -25.77 -20.32
N GLY A 85 25.92 -26.90 -21.05
CA GLY A 85 25.18 -28.09 -20.60
C GLY A 85 25.65 -28.72 -19.28
N THR A 86 26.92 -28.50 -18.90
CA THR A 86 27.56 -29.02 -17.68
C THR A 86 27.81 -27.97 -16.60
N CYS A 87 27.64 -26.68 -16.90
CA CYS A 87 27.89 -25.57 -15.98
C CYS A 87 26.58 -24.97 -15.46
N SER A 88 26.67 -24.10 -14.45
CA SER A 88 25.56 -23.22 -14.09
C SER A 88 25.40 -22.16 -15.19
N TRP A 89 24.18 -21.71 -15.45
CA TRP A 89 23.94 -20.71 -16.49
C TRP A 89 22.58 -20.04 -16.31
N THR A 90 22.42 -18.96 -17.07
CA THR A 90 21.25 -18.09 -17.05
C THR A 90 20.85 -17.65 -18.46
N TRP A 91 19.59 -17.84 -18.85
CA TRP A 91 18.96 -17.14 -19.97
C TRP A 91 18.09 -16.00 -19.46
N GLU A 92 18.15 -14.85 -20.13
CA GLU A 92 17.29 -13.69 -19.89
C GLU A 92 16.78 -13.15 -21.22
N LEU A 93 15.48 -12.88 -21.31
CA LEU A 93 14.83 -12.43 -22.52
C LEU A 93 13.78 -11.35 -22.23
N TRP A 94 13.64 -10.41 -23.15
CA TRP A 94 12.48 -9.54 -23.28
C TRP A 94 11.62 -9.99 -24.46
N VAL A 95 10.38 -10.40 -24.18
CA VAL A 95 9.46 -10.96 -25.19
C VAL A 95 8.07 -10.33 -25.10
N ARG A 96 7.46 -10.05 -26.25
CA ARG A 96 6.08 -9.58 -26.39
C ARG A 96 5.29 -10.54 -27.26
N PRO A 97 4.64 -11.56 -26.69
CA PRO A 97 3.89 -12.54 -27.46
C PRO A 97 2.49 -12.00 -27.84
N ILE A 98 2.08 -12.24 -29.08
CA ILE A 98 0.82 -11.69 -29.63
C ILE A 98 -0.25 -12.77 -29.77
N GLU A 99 0.14 -14.00 -30.13
CA GLU A 99 -0.81 -15.08 -30.41
C GLU A 99 -0.73 -16.21 -29.36
N ALA A 100 -1.88 -16.58 -28.78
CA ALA A 100 -2.00 -17.69 -27.84
C ALA A 100 -1.84 -19.05 -28.53
N ARG A 101 -0.61 -19.54 -28.64
CA ARG A 101 -0.29 -20.82 -29.30
C ARG A 101 0.91 -21.53 -28.67
N ARG A 102 1.11 -22.79 -29.06
CA ARG A 102 2.35 -23.52 -28.77
C ARG A 102 3.45 -23.02 -29.71
N ALA A 103 4.43 -22.31 -29.17
CA ALA A 103 5.48 -21.67 -29.94
C ALA A 103 6.80 -21.54 -29.16
N THR A 104 7.91 -21.94 -29.78
CA THR A 104 9.25 -21.90 -29.16
C THR A 104 9.84 -20.50 -29.22
N ILE A 105 10.25 -19.96 -28.07
CA ILE A 105 10.92 -18.67 -27.94
C ILE A 105 12.42 -18.84 -28.21
N ILE A 106 13.04 -19.83 -27.57
CA ILE A 106 14.47 -20.10 -27.68
C ILE A 106 14.74 -21.58 -27.38
N ALA A 107 15.62 -22.22 -28.14
CA ALA A 107 15.99 -23.62 -27.93
C ALA A 107 17.45 -23.91 -28.33
N THR A 108 18.08 -24.85 -27.61
CA THR A 108 19.45 -25.31 -27.84
C THR A 108 19.54 -26.85 -27.85
N GLY A 109 20.58 -27.37 -28.50
CA GLY A 109 20.89 -28.80 -28.60
C GLY A 109 20.11 -29.51 -29.70
N TRP A 110 20.63 -29.53 -30.92
CA TRP A 110 19.84 -30.00 -32.08
C TRP A 110 19.95 -31.51 -32.37
N GLY A 111 20.29 -32.34 -31.39
CA GLY A 111 20.60 -33.78 -31.57
C GLY A 111 19.66 -34.77 -30.84
N ASN A 112 19.79 -36.06 -31.19
CA ASN A 112 19.06 -37.25 -30.69
C ASN A 112 18.68 -37.18 -29.19
N ASN A 113 17.47 -36.70 -28.88
CA ASN A 113 16.90 -36.61 -27.52
C ASN A 113 17.71 -35.77 -26.50
N ARG A 114 18.53 -34.81 -26.95
CA ARG A 114 19.22 -33.86 -26.06
C ARG A 114 18.88 -32.44 -26.43
N GLN A 115 17.89 -31.85 -25.75
CA GLN A 115 17.34 -30.52 -26.05
C GLN A 115 17.01 -29.75 -24.78
N LEU A 116 17.07 -28.42 -24.86
CA LEU A 116 16.62 -27.51 -23.82
C LEU A 116 15.96 -26.30 -24.48
N GLY A 117 14.86 -25.80 -23.94
CA GLY A 117 14.24 -24.60 -24.49
C GLY A 117 13.18 -23.95 -23.59
N LEU A 118 12.74 -22.77 -24.04
CA LEU A 118 11.62 -21.98 -23.53
C LEU A 118 10.58 -21.78 -24.63
N ARG A 119 9.30 -21.94 -24.27
CA ARG A 119 8.18 -21.84 -25.20
C ARG A 119 6.94 -21.32 -24.49
N PHE A 120 6.04 -20.77 -25.27
CA PHE A 120 4.64 -20.68 -24.90
C PHE A 120 3.92 -21.97 -25.27
N ASP A 121 2.95 -22.42 -24.47
CA ASP A 121 2.09 -23.57 -24.77
C ASP A 121 0.61 -23.19 -25.01
N GLY A 122 0.34 -21.89 -25.22
CA GLY A 122 -1.00 -21.32 -25.35
C GLY A 122 -1.59 -20.77 -24.05
N LYS A 123 -0.97 -21.05 -22.89
CA LYS A 123 -1.34 -20.46 -21.59
C LYS A 123 -0.13 -20.14 -20.70
N HIS A 124 0.91 -20.97 -20.75
CA HIS A 124 2.04 -20.94 -19.85
C HIS A 124 3.34 -20.57 -20.59
N VAL A 125 4.30 -20.01 -19.84
CA VAL A 125 5.72 -20.07 -20.23
C VAL A 125 6.29 -21.38 -19.72
N LEU A 126 6.71 -22.26 -20.62
CA LEU A 126 7.22 -23.58 -20.29
C LEU A 126 8.70 -23.70 -20.65
N ALA A 127 9.52 -23.98 -19.64
CA ALA A 127 10.88 -24.48 -19.78
C ALA A 127 10.87 -26.01 -19.88
N TRP A 128 11.59 -26.58 -20.84
CA TRP A 128 11.78 -28.03 -20.93
C TRP A 128 13.23 -28.41 -21.15
N SER A 129 13.57 -29.61 -20.70
CA SER A 129 14.81 -30.30 -21.02
C SER A 129 14.54 -31.76 -21.36
N LEU A 130 15.28 -32.26 -22.35
CA LEU A 130 15.36 -33.64 -22.78
C LEU A 130 16.84 -34.04 -22.70
N SER A 131 17.14 -35.15 -22.03
CA SER A 131 18.48 -35.72 -21.91
C SER A 131 18.42 -37.24 -22.02
N GLY A 132 18.39 -37.76 -23.25
CA GLY A 132 18.30 -39.20 -23.52
C GLY A 132 16.92 -39.76 -23.15
N SER A 133 16.84 -40.48 -22.02
CA SER A 133 15.59 -41.05 -21.49
C SER A 133 14.93 -40.19 -20.40
N ALA A 134 15.59 -39.12 -19.94
CA ALA A 134 15.07 -38.23 -18.90
C ALA A 134 14.49 -36.94 -19.50
N SER A 135 13.35 -36.49 -18.97
CA SER A 135 12.77 -35.17 -19.26
C SER A 135 12.48 -34.39 -17.98
N ALA A 136 12.61 -33.07 -18.05
CA ALA A 136 12.22 -32.15 -16.99
C ALA A 136 11.44 -30.97 -17.59
N HIS A 137 10.41 -30.52 -16.88
CA HIS A 137 9.57 -29.40 -17.29
C HIS A 137 9.27 -28.48 -16.10
N LEU A 138 9.23 -27.17 -16.35
CA LEU A 138 8.77 -26.16 -15.41
C LEU A 138 7.89 -25.18 -16.18
N ALA A 139 6.66 -24.97 -15.72
CA ALA A 139 5.70 -24.07 -16.36
C ALA A 139 5.33 -22.94 -15.41
N ALA A 140 5.40 -21.70 -15.89
CA ALA A 140 4.86 -20.52 -15.25
C ALA A 140 3.41 -20.33 -15.69
N GLU A 141 2.49 -20.23 -14.75
CA GLU A 141 1.19 -19.61 -15.03
C GLU A 141 1.30 -18.10 -14.81
N PRO A 142 0.55 -17.27 -15.56
CA PRO A 142 0.50 -15.84 -15.29
C PRO A 142 -0.12 -15.63 -13.90
N ALA A 143 0.37 -14.64 -13.15
CA ALA A 143 -0.10 -14.38 -11.79
C ALA A 143 -1.59 -13.95 -11.77
N GLU A 144 -1.99 -13.16 -12.77
CA GLU A 144 -3.36 -12.85 -13.19
C GLU A 144 -3.36 -12.82 -14.74
N GLY A 145 -4.50 -13.12 -15.39
CA GLY A 145 -4.64 -12.90 -16.84
C GLY A 145 -4.00 -13.92 -17.79
N THR A 146 -3.26 -13.39 -18.77
CA THR A 146 -2.64 -14.12 -19.90
C THR A 146 -1.29 -13.50 -20.22
N PHE A 147 -0.31 -14.30 -20.64
CA PHE A 147 0.94 -13.75 -21.18
C PHE A 147 0.77 -13.17 -22.59
N PHE A 148 -0.35 -13.41 -23.26
CA PHE A 148 -0.64 -12.93 -24.63
C PHE A 148 -1.48 -11.64 -24.56
N ASP A 149 -0.96 -10.64 -23.88
CA ASP A 149 -1.60 -9.35 -23.61
C ASP A 149 -0.99 -8.19 -24.42
N ASP A 150 -0.10 -8.51 -25.37
CA ASP A 150 0.69 -7.57 -26.16
C ASP A 150 1.61 -6.66 -25.31
N ALA A 151 1.97 -7.10 -24.10
CA ALA A 151 2.94 -6.43 -23.24
C ALA A 151 4.33 -7.09 -23.31
N TRP A 152 5.35 -6.32 -22.95
CA TRP A 152 6.72 -6.83 -22.79
C TRP A 152 6.83 -7.60 -21.47
N HIS A 153 7.14 -8.89 -21.57
CA HIS A 153 7.44 -9.76 -20.44
C HIS A 153 8.94 -10.05 -20.34
N ARG A 154 9.47 -10.03 -19.12
CA ARG A 154 10.84 -10.48 -18.85
C ARG A 154 10.83 -11.93 -18.42
N VAL A 155 11.43 -12.80 -19.22
CA VAL A 155 11.55 -14.23 -18.92
C VAL A 155 13.00 -14.57 -18.62
N ALA A 156 13.24 -15.24 -17.49
CA ALA A 156 14.57 -15.76 -17.17
C ALA A 156 14.54 -17.23 -16.74
N LEU A 157 15.48 -18.01 -17.26
CA LEU A 157 15.66 -19.42 -16.93
C LEU A 157 17.06 -19.64 -16.39
N VAL A 158 17.14 -20.16 -15.16
CA VAL A 158 18.39 -20.41 -14.46
C VAL A 158 18.55 -21.90 -14.21
N VAL A 159 19.75 -22.42 -14.47
CA VAL A 159 20.19 -23.73 -14.00
C VAL A 159 21.36 -23.57 -13.05
N ASP A 160 21.17 -24.06 -11.84
CA ASP A 160 22.16 -23.95 -10.76
C ASP A 160 22.75 -25.33 -10.45
N ARG A 161 23.96 -25.58 -10.96
CA ARG A 161 24.68 -26.84 -10.79
C ARG A 161 25.23 -27.01 -9.38
N GLU A 162 25.59 -25.91 -8.70
CA GLU A 162 26.02 -25.94 -7.30
C GLU A 162 24.88 -26.42 -6.39
N ARG A 163 23.62 -26.16 -6.78
CA ARG A 163 22.43 -26.69 -6.13
C ARG A 163 21.90 -27.99 -6.75
N GLY A 164 22.76 -28.77 -7.39
CA GLY A 164 22.42 -30.08 -7.95
C GLY A 164 21.51 -30.00 -9.18
N GLY A 165 21.71 -28.99 -10.02
CA GLY A 165 20.99 -28.77 -11.28
C GLY A 165 19.59 -28.19 -11.10
N GLU A 166 19.36 -27.41 -10.04
CA GLU A 166 18.07 -26.76 -9.76
C GLU A 166 17.68 -25.86 -10.93
N LEU A 167 16.50 -26.11 -11.52
CA LEU A 167 15.89 -25.28 -12.55
C LEU A 167 15.00 -24.22 -11.90
N ARG A 168 15.20 -22.95 -12.27
CA ARG A 168 14.39 -21.83 -11.79
C ARG A 168 13.92 -20.99 -12.98
N LEU A 169 12.60 -20.89 -13.12
CA LEU A 169 11.95 -20.01 -14.10
C LEU A 169 11.45 -18.77 -13.37
N TYR A 170 11.72 -17.61 -13.96
CA TYR A 170 11.24 -16.32 -13.53
C TYR A 170 10.48 -15.68 -14.69
N VAL A 171 9.30 -15.14 -14.40
CA VAL A 171 8.54 -14.33 -15.35
C VAL A 171 8.15 -13.04 -14.63
N ASP A 172 8.43 -11.90 -15.25
CA ASP A 172 8.23 -10.55 -14.71
C ASP A 172 8.78 -10.40 -13.30
N GLY A 173 9.93 -11.02 -13.12
CA GLY A 173 10.69 -11.00 -11.89
C GLY A 173 10.18 -11.87 -10.75
N GLN A 174 9.07 -12.57 -10.96
CA GLN A 174 8.54 -13.52 -9.99
C GLN A 174 9.04 -14.92 -10.31
N ARG A 175 9.59 -15.58 -9.30
CA ARG A 175 9.95 -17.01 -9.40
C ARG A 175 8.68 -17.84 -9.43
N VAL A 176 8.58 -18.74 -10.40
CA VAL A 176 7.51 -19.74 -10.46
C VAL A 176 7.55 -20.63 -9.22
N GLY A 177 6.45 -20.66 -8.47
CA GLY A 177 6.30 -21.52 -7.30
C GLY A 177 6.16 -22.99 -7.70
N VAL A 178 7.03 -23.85 -7.17
CA VAL A 178 6.86 -25.30 -7.24
C VAL A 178 7.21 -25.90 -5.88
N ASP A 179 6.30 -26.71 -5.34
CA ASP A 179 6.49 -27.52 -4.13
C ASP A 179 7.54 -28.65 -4.32
N ARG A 180 8.09 -28.83 -5.53
CA ARG A 180 9.22 -29.71 -5.83
C ARG A 180 10.17 -29.03 -6.81
N ALA A 181 11.43 -28.83 -6.42
CA ALA A 181 12.45 -28.28 -7.31
C ALA A 181 12.67 -29.21 -8.52
N ALA A 182 12.34 -28.73 -9.72
CA ALA A 182 12.70 -29.41 -10.97
C ALA A 182 14.24 -29.39 -11.10
N ARG A 183 14.83 -30.53 -11.45
CA ARG A 183 16.28 -30.67 -11.61
C ARG A 183 16.59 -31.14 -13.02
N ILE A 184 17.50 -30.45 -13.69
CA ILE A 184 18.02 -30.86 -14.99
C ILE A 184 19.35 -31.59 -14.72
N PRO A 185 19.58 -32.83 -15.17
CA PRO A 185 20.89 -33.47 -15.09
C PRO A 185 21.91 -32.75 -16.00
N PRO A 186 23.23 -32.91 -15.80
CA PRO A 186 24.22 -32.43 -16.76
C PRO A 186 23.92 -33.00 -18.14
N ILE A 187 23.80 -32.14 -19.15
CA ILE A 187 23.56 -32.56 -20.53
C ILE A 187 24.88 -32.43 -21.26
N VAL A 188 25.48 -33.56 -21.60
CA VAL A 188 26.66 -33.57 -22.48
C VAL A 188 26.16 -33.48 -23.90
N PHE A 189 26.29 -32.32 -24.53
CA PHE A 189 26.08 -32.19 -25.96
C PHE A 189 27.35 -32.63 -26.69
N GLU A 190 27.22 -33.30 -27.83
CA GLU A 190 28.39 -33.63 -28.66
C GLU A 190 29.00 -32.33 -29.18
N SER A 191 30.34 -32.24 -29.15
CA SER A 191 31.11 -30.98 -29.20
C SER A 191 31.02 -30.16 -30.50
N GLN A 192 30.06 -30.46 -31.39
CA GLN A 192 29.80 -29.74 -32.64
C GLN A 192 28.29 -29.58 -32.93
N THR A 193 27.42 -29.89 -31.97
CA THR A 193 25.95 -29.97 -32.18
C THR A 193 25.15 -28.92 -31.42
N MET A 194 25.80 -28.10 -30.59
CA MET A 194 25.11 -27.14 -29.75
C MET A 194 25.14 -25.72 -30.31
N GLY A 195 24.26 -25.48 -31.29
CA GLY A 195 23.82 -24.13 -31.63
C GLY A 195 22.53 -23.76 -30.88
N LEU A 196 22.13 -22.50 -31.05
CA LEU A 196 20.95 -21.90 -30.44
C LEU A 196 20.00 -21.41 -31.54
N CYS A 197 18.69 -21.53 -31.35
CA CYS A 197 17.72 -20.95 -32.27
C CYS A 197 16.74 -20.08 -31.46
N ILE A 198 16.61 -18.81 -31.86
CA ILE A 198 15.65 -17.86 -31.30
C ILE A 198 14.45 -17.81 -32.26
N GLY A 199 13.23 -17.86 -31.74
CA GLY A 199 11.97 -17.88 -32.50
C GLY A 199 11.52 -19.24 -33.06
N ALA A 200 12.39 -20.25 -33.03
CA ALA A 200 12.09 -21.60 -33.53
C ALA A 200 12.83 -22.68 -32.74
N ILE A 201 12.36 -23.93 -32.82
CA ILE A 201 12.94 -25.06 -32.07
C ILE A 201 14.30 -25.51 -32.60
N ALA A 202 14.55 -25.35 -33.91
CA ALA A 202 15.82 -25.65 -34.57
C ALA A 202 15.88 -24.96 -35.95
N PRO A 203 17.07 -24.79 -36.55
CA PRO A 203 17.23 -24.08 -37.83
C PRO A 203 16.42 -24.65 -39.00
N TRP A 204 16.14 -25.96 -39.02
CA TRP A 204 15.34 -26.62 -40.07
C TRP A 204 13.82 -26.57 -39.83
N TYR A 205 13.37 -25.91 -38.76
CA TYR A 205 11.97 -25.57 -38.53
C TYR A 205 11.62 -24.13 -38.94
N ILE A 206 12.61 -23.31 -39.27
CA ILE A 206 12.39 -21.98 -39.89
C ILE A 206 11.72 -22.19 -41.25
N GLY A 207 10.66 -21.43 -41.52
CA GLY A 207 9.78 -21.58 -42.69
C GLY A 207 8.64 -22.59 -42.52
N LYS A 208 8.52 -23.25 -41.36
CA LYS A 208 7.38 -24.13 -41.02
C LYS A 208 6.46 -23.45 -40.01
N PRO A 209 5.14 -23.73 -40.03
CA PRO A 209 4.24 -23.24 -39.00
C PRO A 209 4.61 -23.87 -37.64
N GLY A 210 4.82 -23.05 -36.62
CA GLY A 210 5.12 -23.52 -35.26
C GLY A 210 6.10 -22.67 -34.44
N GLY A 211 6.66 -21.61 -35.05
CA GLY A 211 7.54 -20.65 -34.39
C GLY A 211 6.80 -19.63 -33.52
N PHE A 212 7.58 -18.75 -32.90
CA PHE A 212 7.10 -17.62 -32.09
C PHE A 212 6.37 -16.57 -32.94
N VAL A 213 5.25 -16.06 -32.41
CA VAL A 213 4.48 -14.96 -33.00
C VAL A 213 4.46 -13.82 -31.99
N GLY A 214 5.16 -12.74 -32.31
CA GLY A 214 5.41 -11.64 -31.39
C GLY A 214 6.73 -10.94 -31.63
N ALA A 215 7.12 -10.05 -30.71
CA ALA A 215 8.39 -9.34 -30.75
C ALA A 215 9.38 -9.86 -29.68
N ILE A 216 10.67 -9.83 -29.98
CA ILE A 216 11.77 -10.16 -29.05
C ILE A 216 12.78 -9.00 -29.12
N ASP A 217 13.02 -8.34 -27.99
CA ASP A 217 13.88 -7.17 -27.92
C ASP A 217 15.30 -7.54 -27.51
N GLU A 218 15.47 -8.28 -26.41
CA GLU A 218 16.79 -8.70 -25.97
C GLU A 218 16.86 -10.17 -25.61
N VAL A 219 18.02 -10.80 -25.85
CA VAL A 219 18.35 -12.16 -25.42
C VAL A 219 19.77 -12.18 -24.87
N ARG A 220 19.93 -12.49 -23.57
CA ARG A 220 21.21 -12.70 -22.91
C ARG A 220 21.37 -14.15 -22.43
N LEU A 221 22.51 -14.76 -22.73
CA LEU A 221 22.99 -16.00 -22.11
C LEU A 221 24.23 -15.70 -21.26
N SER A 222 24.28 -16.24 -20.05
CA SER A 222 25.43 -16.12 -19.16
C SER A 222 25.85 -17.47 -18.58
N ASP A 223 27.15 -17.65 -18.35
CA ASP A 223 27.76 -18.88 -17.83
C ASP A 223 27.83 -18.94 -16.29
N ILE A 224 27.13 -18.02 -15.63
CA ILE A 224 26.94 -17.98 -14.18
C ILE A 224 25.46 -18.07 -13.82
N VAL A 225 25.21 -18.37 -12.54
CA VAL A 225 23.91 -18.07 -11.92
C VAL A 225 23.85 -16.57 -11.70
N ARG A 226 22.94 -15.86 -12.38
CA ARG A 226 22.60 -14.49 -12.01
C ARG A 226 21.41 -14.53 -11.04
N PRO A 227 21.58 -14.20 -9.74
CA PRO A 227 20.46 -13.92 -8.85
C PRO A 227 19.97 -12.48 -9.05
N ASP A 228 18.73 -12.21 -8.61
CA ASP A 228 18.08 -10.90 -8.52
C ASP A 228 17.18 -10.46 -9.68
N TYR A 229 16.29 -11.35 -10.13
CA TYR A 229 15.15 -10.94 -10.98
C TYR A 229 14.06 -10.16 -10.24
N ALA A 230 14.24 -9.67 -9.01
CA ALA A 230 13.17 -8.94 -8.35
C ALA A 230 12.85 -7.65 -9.14
N VAL A 231 11.77 -7.66 -9.93
CA VAL A 231 11.25 -6.47 -10.59
C VAL A 231 10.78 -5.52 -9.49
N THR A 232 11.35 -4.32 -9.49
CA THR A 232 11.23 -3.34 -8.40
C THR A 232 10.05 -2.39 -8.57
N ASP A 233 9.35 -2.46 -9.70
CA ASP A 233 8.09 -1.77 -10.00
C ASP A 233 7.43 -2.44 -11.23
N PRO A 234 6.10 -2.45 -11.40
CA PRO A 234 5.52 -2.78 -12.71
C PRO A 234 6.12 -1.83 -13.76
N LEU A 235 6.50 -2.39 -14.91
CA LEU A 235 7.18 -1.67 -15.98
C LEU A 235 6.50 -0.33 -16.27
N PRO A 236 7.24 0.79 -16.35
CA PRO A 236 6.65 2.01 -16.88
C PRO A 236 6.20 1.72 -18.33
N PRO A 237 4.99 2.16 -18.73
CA PRO A 237 4.58 2.08 -20.12
C PRO A 237 5.62 2.80 -20.97
N GLN A 238 6.03 2.16 -22.07
CA GLN A 238 6.87 2.77 -23.09
C GLN A 238 6.22 4.08 -23.57
N PRO A 239 7.00 5.14 -23.86
CA PRO A 239 6.48 6.29 -24.57
C PRO A 239 6.10 5.86 -25.99
N ALA A 240 4.84 6.07 -26.38
CA ALA A 240 4.42 5.87 -27.76
C ALA A 240 5.26 6.77 -28.69
N VAL A 241 6.09 6.18 -29.55
CA VAL A 241 6.73 6.87 -30.67
C VAL A 241 6.04 6.40 -31.95
N GLY A 242 5.59 7.37 -32.76
CA GLY A 242 5.20 7.14 -34.15
C GLY A 242 3.71 7.24 -34.42
N ALA A 243 3.22 8.48 -34.48
CA ALA A 243 1.86 8.83 -34.88
C ALA A 243 1.46 8.26 -36.26
N THR A 244 0.25 7.72 -36.34
CA THR A 244 -0.58 7.89 -37.54
C THR A 244 -1.76 8.79 -37.17
N GLY A 245 -1.59 10.09 -37.44
CA GLY A 245 -2.67 11.05 -37.64
C GLY A 245 -3.67 11.24 -36.48
N VAL A 246 -3.23 11.76 -35.34
CA VAL A 246 -4.15 12.44 -34.41
C VAL A 246 -3.81 13.92 -34.41
N THR A 247 -4.62 14.72 -35.10
CA THR A 247 -4.67 16.17 -34.90
C THR A 247 -4.88 16.44 -33.42
N PRO A 248 -4.06 17.29 -32.76
CA PRO A 248 -4.31 17.67 -31.39
C PRO A 248 -5.69 18.34 -31.32
N PHE A 249 -6.59 17.77 -30.52
CA PHE A 249 -7.90 18.37 -30.28
C PHE A 249 -7.70 19.65 -29.47
N THR A 250 -7.76 20.80 -30.13
CA THR A 250 -7.83 22.12 -29.50
C THR A 250 -9.28 22.41 -29.12
N TRP A 251 -9.58 22.73 -27.86
CA TRP A 251 -10.93 23.06 -27.41
C TRP A 251 -11.04 24.38 -26.66
N ASP A 252 -12.20 25.00 -26.80
CA ASP A 252 -12.60 26.28 -26.21
C ASP A 252 -13.38 26.06 -24.91
N VAL A 253 -12.74 26.39 -23.78
CA VAL A 253 -13.28 26.29 -22.41
C VAL A 253 -14.64 27.00 -22.25
N ALA A 254 -15.00 27.92 -23.15
CA ALA A 254 -16.27 28.66 -23.13
C ALA A 254 -17.51 27.86 -23.62
N ALA A 255 -17.36 26.67 -24.20
CA ALA A 255 -18.43 26.03 -24.98
C ALA A 255 -19.32 24.98 -24.25
N SER A 256 -19.33 24.88 -22.92
CA SER A 256 -20.24 23.94 -22.21
C SER A 256 -21.17 24.63 -21.21
N THR A 257 -22.23 25.25 -21.72
CA THR A 257 -23.34 25.79 -20.92
C THR A 257 -24.45 24.77 -20.65
N VAL A 258 -24.47 23.64 -21.38
CA VAL A 258 -25.49 22.58 -21.24
C VAL A 258 -24.97 21.46 -20.33
N PRO A 259 -25.69 21.07 -19.26
CA PRO A 259 -25.30 19.93 -18.42
C PRO A 259 -25.28 18.59 -19.18
N LEU A 260 -24.35 17.68 -18.86
CA LEU A 260 -24.39 16.31 -19.38
C LEU A 260 -25.38 15.48 -18.60
N ARG A 261 -26.04 14.56 -19.28
CA ARG A 261 -26.93 13.59 -18.64
C ARG A 261 -26.36 12.20 -18.79
N LEU A 262 -26.06 11.55 -17.66
CA LEU A 262 -25.63 10.16 -17.64
C LEU A 262 -26.88 9.27 -17.67
N THR A 263 -26.97 8.42 -18.69
CA THR A 263 -27.96 7.34 -18.79
C THR A 263 -27.27 6.04 -19.18
N PRO A 264 -27.86 4.87 -18.86
CA PRO A 264 -27.22 3.59 -19.17
C PRO A 264 -26.92 3.38 -20.67
N GLN A 265 -27.72 3.98 -21.56
CA GLN A 265 -27.62 3.79 -23.00
C GLN A 265 -26.71 4.81 -23.69
N ASN A 266 -26.65 6.04 -23.18
CA ASN A 266 -25.86 7.10 -23.82
C ASN A 266 -24.44 7.23 -23.24
N THR A 267 -24.14 6.55 -22.13
CA THR A 267 -22.86 6.72 -21.42
C THR A 267 -22.00 5.47 -21.60
N VAL A 268 -20.76 5.68 -22.03
CA VAL A 268 -19.73 4.64 -22.09
C VAL A 268 -18.61 4.96 -21.10
N ILE A 269 -18.00 3.94 -20.54
CA ILE A 269 -16.84 4.06 -19.66
C ILE A 269 -15.62 3.58 -20.45
N ALA A 270 -14.75 4.53 -20.82
CA ALA A 270 -13.58 4.27 -21.64
C ALA A 270 -12.34 4.03 -20.78
N LEU A 271 -11.61 2.96 -21.06
CA LEU A 271 -10.33 2.62 -20.45
C LEU A 271 -9.26 2.60 -21.55
N ASN A 272 -8.02 2.94 -21.23
CA ASN A 272 -6.89 2.73 -22.14
C ASN A 272 -6.61 1.20 -22.30
N ASP A 273 -6.23 0.76 -23.50
CA ASP A 273 -6.14 -0.68 -23.85
C ASP A 273 -5.14 -1.45 -22.97
N GLY A 274 -4.14 -0.76 -22.40
CA GLY A 274 -3.12 -1.32 -21.50
C GLY A 274 -3.55 -1.47 -20.02
N VAL A 275 -4.83 -1.24 -19.69
CA VAL A 275 -5.29 -1.09 -18.30
C VAL A 275 -5.84 -2.38 -17.68
N ARG A 276 -6.03 -3.45 -18.46
CA ARG A 276 -6.96 -4.57 -18.18
C ARG A 276 -6.80 -5.27 -16.81
N GLU A 277 -5.62 -5.28 -16.18
CA GLU A 277 -5.40 -5.86 -14.83
C GLU A 277 -5.01 -4.87 -13.72
N SER A 278 -5.16 -3.57 -13.96
CA SER A 278 -4.73 -2.54 -13.02
C SER A 278 -5.81 -2.15 -11.98
N THR A 279 -5.41 -1.35 -10.99
CA THR A 279 -6.36 -0.69 -10.07
C THR A 279 -7.35 0.22 -10.80
N THR A 280 -7.04 0.68 -12.01
CA THR A 280 -7.95 1.47 -12.85
C THR A 280 -9.05 0.58 -13.48
N SER A 281 -8.76 -0.66 -13.88
CA SER A 281 -9.81 -1.62 -14.28
C SER A 281 -10.80 -1.89 -13.15
N LYS A 282 -10.28 -2.07 -11.93
CA LYS A 282 -11.12 -2.18 -10.74
C LYS A 282 -11.99 -0.93 -10.56
N ALA A 283 -11.43 0.26 -10.77
CA ALA A 283 -12.17 1.51 -10.70
C ALA A 283 -13.31 1.56 -11.74
N GLY A 284 -13.04 1.18 -12.98
CA GLY A 284 -14.07 1.10 -14.04
C GLY A 284 -15.17 0.09 -13.73
N ALA A 285 -14.82 -1.08 -13.19
CA ALA A 285 -15.79 -2.09 -12.77
C ALA A 285 -16.69 -1.60 -11.61
N GLU A 286 -16.12 -0.94 -10.61
CA GLU A 286 -16.90 -0.34 -9.52
C GLU A 286 -17.74 0.84 -9.99
N LEU A 287 -17.21 1.73 -10.84
CA LEU A 287 -17.95 2.84 -11.45
C LEU A 287 -19.19 2.32 -12.18
N ARG A 288 -19.01 1.34 -13.08
CA ARG A 288 -20.11 0.70 -13.80
C ARG A 288 -21.13 0.09 -12.86
N SER A 289 -20.67 -0.67 -11.86
CA SER A 289 -21.54 -1.32 -10.89
C SER A 289 -22.37 -0.31 -10.11
N PHE A 290 -21.75 0.77 -9.64
CA PHE A 290 -22.42 1.81 -8.87
C PHE A 290 -23.39 2.64 -9.72
N LEU A 291 -23.01 3.02 -10.95
CA LEU A 291 -23.92 3.72 -11.86
C LEU A 291 -25.13 2.85 -12.20
N ARG A 292 -24.93 1.55 -12.51
CA ARG A 292 -26.04 0.61 -12.73
C ARG A 292 -26.97 0.53 -11.52
N ARG A 293 -26.42 0.44 -10.30
CA ARG A 293 -27.20 0.47 -9.05
C ARG A 293 -27.96 1.78 -8.86
N ALA A 294 -27.34 2.92 -9.15
CA ALA A 294 -27.96 4.25 -9.05
C ALA A 294 -29.19 4.38 -9.94
N HIS A 295 -29.13 3.75 -11.11
CA HIS A 295 -30.19 3.76 -12.12
C HIS A 295 -31.16 2.58 -11.99
N GLY A 296 -30.96 1.65 -11.05
CA GLY A 296 -31.81 0.47 -10.90
C GLY A 296 -31.71 -0.54 -12.04
N VAL A 297 -30.64 -0.51 -12.85
CA VAL A 297 -30.47 -1.36 -14.05
C VAL A 297 -29.37 -2.41 -13.87
N THR A 298 -29.38 -3.45 -14.70
CA THR A 298 -28.33 -4.50 -14.73
C THR A 298 -27.41 -4.41 -15.94
N ALA A 299 -27.77 -3.62 -16.97
CA ALA A 299 -27.05 -3.43 -18.24
C ALA A 299 -26.86 -1.94 -18.57
N GLY A 300 -25.99 -1.62 -19.54
CA GLY A 300 -25.62 -0.24 -19.88
C GLY A 300 -24.37 0.25 -19.13
N PHE A 301 -23.91 1.48 -19.38
CA PHE A 301 -22.61 1.96 -18.91
C PHE A 301 -21.48 1.02 -19.34
N GLU A 302 -21.43 0.70 -20.62
CA GLU A 302 -20.50 -0.32 -21.12
C GLU A 302 -19.05 0.11 -20.92
N LEU A 303 -18.24 -0.86 -20.45
CA LEU A 303 -16.80 -0.70 -20.33
C LEU A 303 -16.19 -1.05 -21.67
N VAL A 304 -15.53 -0.07 -22.29
CA VAL A 304 -14.94 -0.19 -23.61
C VAL A 304 -13.50 0.26 -23.60
N ASP A 305 -12.73 -0.29 -24.52
CA ASP A 305 -11.43 0.25 -24.84
C ASP A 305 -11.57 1.62 -25.52
N GLU A 306 -10.69 2.56 -25.22
CA GLU A 306 -10.73 3.93 -25.74
C GLU A 306 -10.59 4.01 -27.26
N GLY A 307 -9.83 3.11 -27.88
CA GLY A 307 -9.67 3.00 -29.32
C GLY A 307 -10.94 2.53 -30.02
N LYS A 308 -11.86 1.90 -29.27
CA LYS A 308 -13.17 1.46 -29.75
C LYS A 308 -14.30 2.45 -29.47
N VAL A 309 -13.99 3.60 -28.86
CA VAL A 309 -14.99 4.65 -28.64
C VAL A 309 -15.19 5.43 -29.93
N GLU A 310 -16.36 5.23 -30.54
CA GLU A 310 -16.84 5.95 -31.71
C GLU A 310 -17.40 7.34 -31.32
N ASP A 311 -17.28 8.32 -32.22
CA ASP A 311 -17.87 9.64 -32.01
C ASP A 311 -19.36 9.62 -32.37
N VAL A 312 -20.20 9.32 -31.37
CA VAL A 312 -21.64 9.23 -31.52
C VAL A 312 -22.30 10.49 -30.96
N PRO A 313 -23.09 11.25 -31.74
CA PRO A 313 -23.80 12.43 -31.25
C PRO A 313 -24.66 12.13 -30.02
N GLY A 314 -24.46 12.90 -28.95
CA GLY A 314 -25.19 12.73 -27.68
C GLY A 314 -24.65 11.64 -26.75
N GLN A 315 -23.59 10.92 -27.15
CA GLN A 315 -22.87 10.00 -26.26
C GLN A 315 -22.04 10.77 -25.23
N VAL A 316 -22.02 10.26 -24.00
CA VAL A 316 -21.16 10.73 -22.92
C VAL A 316 -20.06 9.70 -22.69
N VAL A 317 -18.81 10.17 -22.58
CA VAL A 317 -17.66 9.31 -22.31
C VAL A 317 -17.12 9.60 -20.91
N LEU A 318 -17.08 8.58 -20.06
CA LEU A 318 -16.35 8.62 -18.79
C LEU A 318 -14.98 7.98 -19.03
N ALA A 319 -13.96 8.81 -19.25
CA ALA A 319 -12.61 8.40 -19.59
C ALA A 319 -11.76 8.19 -18.33
N LEU A 320 -11.39 6.94 -18.06
CA LEU A 320 -10.71 6.51 -16.82
C LEU A 320 -9.24 6.20 -17.07
N GLY A 321 -8.35 6.89 -16.33
CA GLY A 321 -6.91 6.72 -16.43
C GLY A 321 -6.30 7.53 -17.58
N PRO A 322 -5.04 7.26 -17.94
CA PRO A 322 -4.27 8.02 -18.93
C PRO A 322 -4.72 7.71 -20.36
N THR A 323 -5.98 8.02 -20.64
CA THR A 323 -6.62 7.89 -21.96
C THR A 323 -6.21 9.03 -22.90
N ARG A 324 -6.51 8.91 -24.19
CA ARG A 324 -6.26 9.90 -25.26
C ARG A 324 -6.88 11.27 -25.01
N TRP A 325 -7.84 11.39 -24.08
CA TRP A 325 -8.46 12.66 -23.68
C TRP A 325 -7.72 13.37 -22.54
N VAL A 326 -6.72 12.74 -21.94
CA VAL A 326 -5.90 13.33 -20.86
C VAL A 326 -4.71 14.06 -21.46
N ASP A 327 -4.46 15.28 -20.98
CA ASP A 327 -3.17 15.92 -21.23
C ASP A 327 -2.14 15.34 -20.25
N PRO A 328 -1.07 14.67 -20.70
CA PRO A 328 -0.08 14.06 -19.82
C PRO A 328 0.57 15.05 -18.86
N THR A 329 0.68 16.33 -19.22
CA THR A 329 1.27 17.37 -18.36
C THR A 329 0.43 17.64 -17.11
N GLU A 330 -0.89 17.43 -17.18
CA GLU A 330 -1.80 17.61 -16.04
C GLU A 330 -1.59 16.53 -14.96
N ILE A 331 -1.13 15.34 -15.35
CA ILE A 331 -0.99 14.19 -14.45
C ILE A 331 0.45 13.90 -14.03
N THR A 332 1.45 14.43 -14.75
CA THR A 332 2.89 14.18 -14.48
C THR A 332 3.32 14.68 -13.10
N SER A 333 2.70 15.77 -12.61
CA SER A 333 3.00 16.37 -11.31
C SER A 333 2.15 15.85 -10.15
N LEU A 334 1.22 14.91 -10.40
CA LEU A 334 0.35 14.39 -9.36
C LEU A 334 1.11 13.44 -8.42
N SER A 335 0.78 13.50 -7.13
CA SER A 335 1.25 12.46 -6.20
C SER A 335 0.67 11.09 -6.55
N ARG A 336 1.21 10.03 -5.94
CA ARG A 336 0.74 8.64 -6.12
C ARG A 336 -0.78 8.50 -6.02
N ASP A 337 -1.38 9.19 -5.04
CA ASP A 337 -2.81 9.08 -4.70
C ASP A 337 -3.62 10.27 -5.29
N GLY A 338 -2.95 11.31 -5.79
CA GLY A 338 -3.57 12.49 -6.39
C GLY A 338 -4.27 12.21 -7.72
N TYR A 339 -5.29 13.02 -8.03
CA TYR A 339 -6.13 12.86 -9.23
C TYR A 339 -6.72 14.16 -9.75
N ILE A 340 -7.15 14.11 -11.01
CA ILE A 340 -7.99 15.10 -11.66
C ILE A 340 -9.35 14.50 -12.04
N ILE A 341 -10.38 15.35 -12.00
CA ILE A 341 -11.68 15.09 -12.62
C ILE A 341 -11.99 16.32 -13.47
N LYS A 342 -12.08 16.16 -14.79
CA LYS A 342 -12.29 17.28 -15.71
C LYS A 342 -13.30 16.94 -16.76
N ARG A 343 -14.26 17.83 -16.99
CA ARG A 343 -15.19 17.74 -18.10
C ARG A 343 -14.60 18.48 -19.31
N LYS A 344 -14.53 17.77 -20.44
CA LYS A 344 -14.15 18.27 -21.77
C LYS A 344 -15.32 17.99 -22.72
N ALA A 345 -16.23 18.96 -22.88
CA ALA A 345 -17.50 18.81 -23.61
C ALA A 345 -18.34 17.61 -23.11
N SER A 346 -18.51 16.56 -23.92
CA SER A 346 -19.23 15.31 -23.60
C SER A 346 -18.36 14.24 -22.94
N THR A 347 -17.08 14.50 -22.75
CA THR A 347 -16.15 13.58 -22.09
C THR A 347 -15.85 14.07 -20.67
N VAL A 348 -15.84 13.18 -19.69
CA VAL A 348 -15.36 13.42 -18.33
C VAL A 348 -14.14 12.56 -18.11
N VAL A 349 -12.99 13.21 -17.95
CA VAL A 349 -11.72 12.59 -17.62
C VAL A 349 -11.63 12.40 -16.11
N ILE A 350 -11.29 11.19 -15.67
CA ILE A 350 -10.97 10.84 -14.28
C ILE A 350 -9.60 10.14 -14.31
N CYS A 351 -8.54 10.82 -13.88
CA CYS A 351 -7.19 10.29 -13.98
C CYS A 351 -6.31 10.66 -12.79
N GLY A 352 -5.59 9.69 -12.25
CA GLY A 352 -4.51 9.91 -11.28
C GLY A 352 -3.13 9.87 -11.92
N GLY A 353 -2.12 10.33 -11.18
CA GLY A 353 -0.71 10.16 -11.58
C GLY A 353 -0.26 8.68 -11.57
N LYS A 354 -0.98 7.84 -10.84
CA LYS A 354 -0.88 6.38 -10.82
C LYS A 354 -2.28 5.75 -10.80
N SER A 355 -2.38 4.45 -11.10
CA SER A 355 -3.66 3.72 -11.15
C SER A 355 -4.48 3.79 -9.85
N ILE A 356 -3.81 3.86 -8.69
CA ILE A 356 -4.47 4.07 -7.40
C ILE A 356 -5.11 5.46 -7.26
N GLY A 357 -4.45 6.50 -7.74
CA GLY A 357 -5.03 7.85 -7.82
C GLY A 357 -6.27 7.88 -8.72
N THR A 358 -6.25 7.18 -9.86
CA THR A 358 -7.44 7.03 -10.72
C THR A 358 -8.61 6.37 -9.98
N TYR A 359 -8.34 5.34 -9.18
CA TYR A 359 -9.36 4.71 -8.34
C TYR A 359 -9.94 5.68 -7.31
N TYR A 360 -9.10 6.43 -6.60
CA TYR A 360 -9.59 7.45 -5.66
C TYR A 360 -10.37 8.56 -6.36
N GLY A 361 -9.93 9.00 -7.54
CA GLY A 361 -10.68 9.96 -8.37
C GLY A 361 -12.03 9.41 -8.82
N THR A 362 -12.13 8.12 -9.09
CA THR A 362 -13.39 7.45 -9.44
C THR A 362 -14.36 7.43 -8.26
N MET A 363 -13.86 7.07 -7.07
CA MET A 363 -14.68 7.09 -5.86
C MET A 363 -15.08 8.52 -5.47
N ALA A 364 -14.20 9.50 -5.67
CA ALA A 364 -14.52 10.91 -5.48
C ALA A 364 -15.53 11.43 -6.51
N PHE A 365 -15.49 10.94 -7.75
CA PHE A 365 -16.48 11.26 -8.77
C PHE A 365 -17.88 10.76 -8.35
N LEU A 366 -17.95 9.50 -7.91
CA LEU A 366 -19.16 8.89 -7.36
C LEU A 366 -19.70 9.67 -6.15
N ASP A 367 -18.85 10.06 -5.21
CA ASP A 367 -19.23 10.82 -4.01
C ASP A 367 -19.77 12.22 -4.37
N ARG A 368 -18.99 13.00 -5.13
CA ARG A 368 -19.24 14.44 -5.32
C ARG A 368 -20.28 14.76 -6.40
N PHE A 369 -20.35 13.96 -7.46
CA PHE A 369 -21.16 14.28 -8.63
C PHE A 369 -22.32 13.30 -8.85
N VAL A 370 -22.25 12.10 -8.27
CA VAL A 370 -23.31 11.09 -8.40
C VAL A 370 -24.11 10.94 -7.09
N GLY A 371 -23.51 11.22 -5.93
CA GLY A 371 -24.14 11.04 -4.63
C GLY A 371 -24.01 9.61 -4.06
N ILE A 372 -23.04 8.83 -4.55
CA ILE A 372 -22.75 7.48 -4.05
C ILE A 372 -21.60 7.51 -3.06
N ARG A 373 -21.88 7.11 -1.83
CA ARG A 373 -20.92 7.21 -0.70
C ARG A 373 -20.92 5.93 0.12
N CYS A 374 -19.74 5.43 0.48
CA CYS A 374 -19.56 4.20 1.25
C CYS A 374 -19.17 4.50 2.70
N TYR A 375 -20.14 4.80 3.58
CA TYR A 375 -19.84 5.31 4.93
C TYR A 375 -19.28 4.28 5.90
N MET A 376 -19.77 3.04 5.83
CA MET A 376 -19.36 1.92 6.68
C MET A 376 -19.34 0.63 5.83
N PRO A 377 -18.76 -0.46 6.35
CA PRO A 377 -18.75 -1.75 5.66
C PRO A 377 -20.16 -2.27 5.36
N THR A 378 -20.29 -3.06 4.28
CA THR A 378 -21.53 -3.69 3.77
C THR A 378 -22.45 -2.75 2.98
N ASP A 379 -23.28 -3.35 2.12
CA ASP A 379 -24.23 -2.61 1.26
C ASP A 379 -25.26 -1.78 2.04
N LEU A 380 -25.52 -2.11 3.31
CA LEU A 380 -26.46 -1.36 4.15
C LEU A 380 -26.02 0.11 4.29
N TRP A 381 -24.72 0.39 4.24
CA TRP A 381 -24.13 1.70 4.52
C TRP A 381 -23.62 2.43 3.28
N ILE A 382 -24.09 2.02 2.11
CA ILE A 382 -23.86 2.72 0.86
C ILE A 382 -25.05 3.65 0.58
N SER A 383 -24.77 4.93 0.39
CA SER A 383 -25.72 5.92 -0.11
C SER A 383 -25.87 5.73 -1.62
N LEU A 384 -27.11 5.76 -2.10
CA LEU A 384 -27.46 5.78 -3.52
C LEU A 384 -28.38 6.98 -3.73
N PRO A 385 -28.26 7.71 -4.85
CA PRO A 385 -29.11 8.86 -5.10
C PRO A 385 -30.56 8.41 -5.32
N GLU A 386 -31.51 9.17 -4.77
CA GLU A 386 -32.95 8.99 -5.01
C GLU A 386 -33.33 9.60 -6.37
N THR A 387 -32.80 9.04 -7.47
CA THR A 387 -33.10 9.56 -8.82
C THR A 387 -34.06 8.61 -9.53
N PRO A 388 -35.23 9.07 -10.02
CA PRO A 388 -36.05 8.27 -10.92
C PRO A 388 -35.24 7.85 -12.15
N GLU A 389 -35.40 6.60 -12.60
CA GLU A 389 -34.72 6.01 -13.76
C GLU A 389 -34.75 6.94 -15.00
N GLU A 390 -35.87 7.65 -15.17
CA GLU A 390 -36.14 8.56 -16.28
C GLU A 390 -35.44 9.93 -16.18
N ALA A 391 -34.97 10.36 -15.00
CA ALA A 391 -34.42 11.70 -14.76
C ALA A 391 -32.91 11.79 -15.05
N GLY A 392 -32.16 10.69 -14.87
CA GLY A 392 -30.72 10.60 -15.14
C GLY A 392 -29.84 11.48 -14.22
N ILE A 393 -28.58 11.10 -14.04
CA ILE A 393 -27.63 11.90 -13.25
C ILE A 393 -27.11 13.05 -14.12
N THR A 394 -27.21 14.29 -13.65
CA THR A 394 -26.82 15.47 -14.42
C THR A 394 -25.49 16.05 -13.95
N LEU A 395 -24.53 16.24 -14.85
CA LEU A 395 -23.22 16.81 -14.59
C LEU A 395 -23.11 18.23 -15.13
N GLY A 396 -22.76 19.18 -14.27
CA GLY A 396 -22.41 20.54 -14.65
C GLY A 396 -21.01 20.66 -15.27
N ASN A 397 -20.39 21.83 -15.14
CA ASN A 397 -18.96 21.96 -15.43
C ASN A 397 -18.14 21.29 -14.32
N ILE A 398 -17.01 20.67 -14.70
CA ILE A 398 -16.12 20.01 -13.74
C ILE A 398 -14.68 20.35 -14.10
N ASP A 399 -13.98 21.00 -13.17
CA ASP A 399 -12.53 21.19 -13.21
C ASP A 399 -11.98 21.02 -11.79
N LEU A 400 -11.61 19.78 -11.46
CA LEU A 400 -11.16 19.39 -10.13
C LEU A 400 -9.77 18.79 -10.23
N ARG A 401 -8.88 19.25 -9.36
CA ARG A 401 -7.58 18.65 -9.08
C ARG A 401 -7.45 18.48 -7.57
N ILE A 402 -7.29 17.24 -7.11
CA ILE A 402 -7.15 16.92 -5.69
C ILE A 402 -5.80 16.24 -5.45
N GLU A 403 -5.10 16.76 -4.46
CA GLU A 403 -3.98 16.09 -3.81
C GLU A 403 -4.39 15.75 -2.38
N PRO A 404 -4.08 14.56 -1.87
CA PRO A 404 -4.28 14.31 -0.45
C PRO A 404 -3.32 15.20 0.35
N PHE A 405 -3.86 15.92 1.34
CA PHE A 405 -3.03 16.69 2.27
C PHE A 405 -2.01 15.79 2.99
N THR A 406 -2.44 14.60 3.42
CA THR A 406 -1.55 13.60 4.00
C THR A 406 -0.83 12.82 2.91
N ARG A 407 0.50 12.85 2.90
CA ARG A 407 1.32 12.16 1.87
C ARG A 407 1.27 10.64 1.97
N SER A 408 1.12 10.14 3.19
CA SER A 408 1.02 8.70 3.46
C SER A 408 0.36 8.49 4.81
N ALA A 409 -0.72 7.73 4.81
CA ALA A 409 -1.43 7.36 6.02
C ALA A 409 -1.52 5.84 6.19
N SER A 410 -1.83 5.40 7.40
CA SER A 410 -2.09 3.98 7.68
C SER A 410 -3.01 3.82 8.88
N LEU A 411 -4.14 3.16 8.63
CA LEU A 411 -5.08 2.72 9.67
C LEU A 411 -4.77 1.25 10.01
N SER A 412 -4.41 0.95 11.25
CA SER A 412 -4.25 -0.43 11.73
C SER A 412 -5.51 -0.90 12.47
N GLY A 413 -5.70 -2.21 12.60
CA GLY A 413 -6.90 -2.77 13.24
C GLY A 413 -8.12 -2.87 12.33
N VAL A 414 -8.02 -2.41 11.07
CA VAL A 414 -9.06 -2.49 10.03
C VAL A 414 -8.80 -3.60 9.01
N GLN A 415 -7.97 -4.60 9.35
CA GLN A 415 -7.62 -5.69 8.42
C GLN A 415 -8.72 -6.75 8.28
N ARG A 416 -9.73 -6.72 9.15
CA ARG A 416 -10.81 -7.71 9.21
C ARG A 416 -12.18 -7.03 9.14
N ILE A 417 -12.39 -6.30 8.06
CA ILE A 417 -13.65 -5.59 7.80
C ILE A 417 -14.76 -6.62 7.49
N PRO A 418 -15.89 -6.61 8.22
CA PRO A 418 -17.01 -7.51 7.97
C PRO A 418 -17.60 -7.34 6.57
N GLY A 419 -17.72 -8.43 5.81
CA GLY A 419 -18.45 -8.48 4.54
C GLY A 419 -17.88 -7.64 3.39
N ASP A 420 -16.85 -6.80 3.62
CA ASP A 420 -16.36 -5.84 2.63
C ASP A 420 -14.86 -5.56 2.77
N LYS A 421 -14.03 -6.36 2.09
CA LYS A 421 -12.57 -6.17 2.05
C LYS A 421 -12.16 -4.89 1.28
N GLY A 422 -13.06 -4.32 0.48
CA GLY A 422 -12.80 -3.16 -0.38
C GLY A 422 -13.11 -1.81 0.28
N TRP A 423 -13.90 -1.81 1.35
CA TRP A 423 -14.41 -0.60 2.01
C TRP A 423 -13.32 0.45 2.29
N MET A 424 -12.20 0.04 2.87
CA MET A 424 -11.09 0.95 3.21
C MET A 424 -10.56 1.69 1.98
N GLN A 425 -10.47 1.02 0.83
CA GLN A 425 -10.02 1.65 -0.41
C GLN A 425 -11.08 2.60 -0.96
N ARG A 426 -12.37 2.23 -0.88
CA ARG A 426 -13.50 3.06 -1.35
C ARG A 426 -13.60 4.40 -0.64
N ILE A 427 -13.28 4.44 0.65
CA ILE A 427 -13.31 5.70 1.42
C ILE A 427 -12.06 6.56 1.26
N GLY A 428 -11.12 6.17 0.39
CA GLY A 428 -9.86 6.88 0.22
C GLY A 428 -8.82 6.53 1.29
N GLY A 429 -8.92 5.36 1.94
CA GLY A 429 -7.94 4.93 2.93
C GLY A 429 -6.56 4.76 2.28
N GLN A 430 -5.64 5.66 2.63
CA GLN A 430 -4.28 5.66 2.08
C GLN A 430 -3.45 4.51 2.68
N ARG A 431 -2.40 4.11 1.96
CA ARG A 431 -1.45 3.09 2.41
C ARG A 431 -0.13 3.72 2.82
N ARG A 432 0.53 3.08 3.79
CA ARG A 432 1.90 3.43 4.18
C ARG A 432 2.83 3.23 2.99
N LEU A 433 3.66 4.23 2.69
CA LEU A 433 4.70 4.17 1.65
C LEU A 433 5.94 3.34 2.09
N GLY A 434 5.75 2.17 2.68
CA GLY A 434 6.85 1.28 3.07
C GLY A 434 6.42 0.14 3.99
N GLY A 435 7.15 -0.98 3.94
CA GLY A 435 6.79 -2.23 4.59
C GLY A 435 7.14 -2.35 6.09
N THR A 436 7.59 -1.30 6.76
CA THR A 436 8.02 -1.39 8.16
C THR A 436 7.14 -0.61 9.14
N HIS A 437 6.86 -1.26 10.27
CA HIS A 437 6.01 -0.77 11.34
C HIS A 437 6.81 -0.27 12.55
N GLN A 438 6.11 0.26 13.55
CA GLN A 438 6.69 0.62 14.84
C GLN A 438 7.20 -0.63 15.57
N HIS A 439 8.04 -0.44 16.60
CA HIS A 439 8.67 -1.53 17.36
C HIS A 439 9.41 -2.55 16.45
N SER A 440 10.13 -2.04 15.45
CA SER A 440 10.74 -2.83 14.38
C SER A 440 12.18 -3.28 14.68
N LEU A 441 12.72 -2.97 15.86
CA LEU A 441 14.12 -3.25 16.21
C LEU A 441 14.46 -4.74 16.13
N TRP A 442 13.54 -5.64 16.48
CA TRP A 442 13.77 -7.09 16.30
C TRP A 442 14.12 -7.43 14.84
N THR A 443 13.34 -6.90 13.90
CA THR A 443 13.52 -7.18 12.47
C THR A 443 14.78 -6.50 11.93
N ARG A 444 15.11 -5.29 12.42
CA ARG A 444 16.32 -4.56 12.01
C ARG A 444 17.60 -5.20 12.56
N PHE A 445 17.55 -5.62 13.81
CA PHE A 445 18.67 -6.13 14.59
C PHE A 445 18.41 -7.57 15.05
N HIS A 446 18.09 -8.44 14.10
CA HIS A 446 17.74 -9.84 14.41
C HIS A 446 18.90 -10.57 15.11
N PRO A 447 18.70 -11.21 16.28
CA PRO A 447 19.77 -11.85 17.06
C PRO A 447 20.65 -12.81 16.28
N LYS A 448 20.07 -13.66 15.42
CA LYS A 448 20.84 -14.58 14.56
C LYS A 448 21.89 -13.92 13.65
N ARG A 449 21.79 -12.61 13.42
CA ARG A 449 22.71 -11.87 12.55
C ARG A 449 23.76 -11.08 13.34
N TYR A 450 23.37 -10.49 14.46
CA TYR A 450 24.21 -9.53 15.17
C TYR A 450 24.62 -9.95 16.58
N ALA A 451 23.93 -10.89 17.23
CA ALA A 451 24.24 -11.23 18.63
C ALA A 451 25.63 -11.85 18.80
N GLU A 452 26.10 -12.63 17.82
CA GLU A 452 27.45 -13.21 17.83
C GLU A 452 28.52 -12.23 17.35
N LYS A 453 28.20 -11.43 16.32
CA LYS A 453 29.18 -10.57 15.63
C LYS A 453 29.36 -9.20 16.29
N CYS A 454 28.29 -8.67 16.87
CA CYS A 454 28.21 -7.32 17.41
C CYS A 454 27.26 -7.28 18.64
N PRO A 455 27.45 -8.11 19.68
CA PRO A 455 26.56 -8.15 20.84
C PRO A 455 26.39 -6.79 21.54
N GLU A 456 27.38 -5.90 21.43
CA GLU A 456 27.43 -4.59 22.06
C GLU A 456 26.36 -3.60 21.58
N ILE A 457 25.69 -3.88 20.45
CA ILE A 457 24.58 -3.07 19.94
C ILE A 457 23.29 -3.28 20.76
N TYR A 458 23.13 -4.43 21.41
CA TYR A 458 21.98 -4.71 22.27
C TYR A 458 22.13 -3.97 23.59
N GLY A 459 21.03 -3.41 24.14
CA GLY A 459 21.08 -2.66 25.38
C GLY A 459 21.45 -3.51 26.60
N VAL A 460 22.10 -2.90 27.59
CA VAL A 460 22.25 -3.47 28.94
C VAL A 460 21.01 -3.10 29.75
N VAL A 461 20.36 -4.06 30.40
CA VAL A 461 19.17 -3.86 31.24
C VAL A 461 19.39 -4.61 32.54
N LYS A 462 19.30 -3.92 33.68
CA LYS A 462 19.57 -4.47 35.02
C LYS A 462 20.96 -5.11 35.11
N GLY A 463 21.96 -4.45 34.54
CA GLY A 463 23.35 -4.91 34.55
C GLY A 463 23.71 -5.98 33.51
N GLU A 464 22.74 -6.55 32.78
CA GLU A 464 23.00 -7.63 31.82
C GLU A 464 22.68 -7.24 30.38
N ARG A 465 23.46 -7.78 29.41
CA ARG A 465 23.21 -7.58 27.98
C ARG A 465 21.90 -8.27 27.58
N TYR A 466 20.95 -7.50 27.06
CA TYR A 466 19.64 -8.03 26.69
C TYR A 466 19.58 -8.47 25.23
N ILE A 467 19.76 -9.77 24.96
CA ILE A 467 19.55 -10.35 23.63
C ILE A 467 18.10 -10.87 23.57
N PRO A 468 17.22 -10.28 22.75
CA PRO A 468 15.84 -10.71 22.69
C PRO A 468 15.74 -12.13 22.12
N ARG A 469 14.72 -12.89 22.52
CA ARG A 469 14.53 -14.28 22.05
C ARG A 469 13.36 -14.46 21.07
N LYS A 470 12.42 -13.51 21.03
CA LYS A 470 11.20 -13.58 20.23
C LYS A 470 10.91 -12.24 19.56
N SER A 471 10.24 -12.28 18.42
CA SER A 471 9.87 -11.09 17.64
C SER A 471 8.98 -10.08 18.36
N HIS A 472 8.18 -10.55 19.33
CA HIS A 472 7.29 -9.72 20.13
C HIS A 472 7.88 -9.35 21.51
N ASP A 473 9.18 -9.58 21.74
CA ASP A 473 9.80 -9.12 22.99
C ASP A 473 9.99 -7.61 22.97
N GLN A 474 9.26 -6.90 23.83
CA GLN A 474 9.25 -5.44 23.91
C GLN A 474 10.16 -4.90 25.03
N ARG A 475 10.82 -5.76 25.82
CA ARG A 475 11.48 -5.38 27.08
C ARG A 475 12.93 -4.89 26.90
N TRP A 476 13.28 -4.40 25.71
CA TRP A 476 14.65 -4.05 25.35
C TRP A 476 14.68 -2.93 24.31
N ASN A 477 15.78 -2.18 24.28
CA ASN A 477 16.09 -1.23 23.23
C ASN A 477 17.59 -1.31 22.91
N MET A 478 18.02 -0.70 21.80
CA MET A 478 19.42 -0.71 21.38
C MET A 478 20.30 0.15 22.30
N CYS A 479 21.61 -0.11 22.27
CA CYS A 479 22.63 0.80 22.78
C CYS A 479 22.96 1.87 21.72
N TYR A 480 22.22 2.97 21.72
CA TYR A 480 22.38 4.03 20.70
C TYR A 480 23.67 4.86 20.84
N THR A 481 24.38 4.79 21.97
CA THR A 481 25.69 5.44 22.15
C THR A 481 26.85 4.66 21.55
N ASN A 482 26.65 3.38 21.19
CA ASN A 482 27.71 2.56 20.64
C ASN A 482 27.84 2.80 19.12
N PRO A 483 29.05 3.16 18.60
CA PRO A 483 29.27 3.36 17.17
C PRO A 483 28.90 2.15 16.29
N ALA A 484 29.04 0.92 16.81
CA ALA A 484 28.68 -0.30 16.10
C ALA A 484 27.17 -0.37 15.78
N THR A 485 26.33 0.30 16.57
CA THR A 485 24.88 0.34 16.36
C THR A 485 24.52 1.07 15.06
N VAL A 486 25.22 2.16 14.72
CA VAL A 486 25.03 2.86 13.43
C VAL A 486 25.48 1.98 12.27
N ASN A 487 26.61 1.29 12.39
CA ASN A 487 27.11 0.36 11.36
C ASN A 487 26.10 -0.76 11.10
N ALA A 488 25.59 -1.40 12.16
CA ALA A 488 24.58 -2.44 12.07
C ALA A 488 23.26 -1.92 11.47
N ALA A 489 22.89 -0.67 11.80
CA ALA A 489 21.71 -0.03 11.23
C ALA A 489 21.87 0.23 9.73
N VAL A 490 23.03 0.69 9.27
CA VAL A 490 23.34 0.87 7.83
C VAL A 490 23.28 -0.48 7.10
N ASP A 491 23.88 -1.55 7.64
CA ASP A 491 23.77 -2.91 7.05
C ASP A 491 22.30 -3.34 6.95
N SER A 492 21.52 -3.14 8.01
CA SER A 492 20.09 -3.45 8.01
C SER A 492 19.31 -2.67 6.97
N ALA A 493 19.58 -1.37 6.80
CA ALA A 493 18.89 -0.52 5.85
C ALA A 493 19.24 -0.90 4.42
N ARG A 494 20.54 -1.09 4.12
CA ARG A 494 21.01 -1.54 2.80
C ARG A 494 20.34 -2.84 2.38
N ARG A 495 20.25 -3.82 3.29
CA ARG A 495 19.54 -5.07 3.01
C ARG A 495 18.07 -4.85 2.73
N HIS A 496 17.41 -4.06 3.56
CA HIS A 496 15.99 -3.82 3.39
C HIS A 496 15.68 -3.14 2.06
N PHE A 497 16.35 -2.03 1.73
CA PHE A 497 16.09 -1.30 0.49
C PHE A 497 16.58 -2.04 -0.76
N ARG A 498 17.58 -2.91 -0.67
CA ARG A 498 17.94 -3.80 -1.80
C ARG A 498 16.91 -4.91 -2.03
N GLN A 499 16.33 -5.46 -0.95
CA GLN A 499 15.29 -6.48 -1.05
C GLN A 499 13.90 -5.88 -1.35
N ARG A 500 13.70 -4.62 -1.00
CA ARG A 500 12.44 -3.87 -1.13
C ARG A 500 12.69 -2.44 -1.61
N PRO A 501 13.20 -2.26 -2.83
CA PRO A 501 13.52 -0.95 -3.39
C PRO A 501 12.30 -0.06 -3.67
N GLN A 502 11.10 -0.61 -3.74
CA GLN A 502 9.84 0.15 -3.77
C GLN A 502 9.49 0.79 -2.43
N ASP A 503 10.01 0.29 -1.30
CA ASP A 503 9.74 0.88 0.01
C ASP A 503 10.44 2.25 0.08
N VAL A 504 9.68 3.31 0.40
CA VAL A 504 10.22 4.68 0.53
C VAL A 504 10.64 4.96 1.97
N TYR A 505 9.91 4.41 2.95
CA TYR A 505 10.15 4.62 4.37
C TYR A 505 10.66 3.37 5.08
N LEU A 506 11.63 3.55 5.98
CA LEU A 506 12.14 2.52 6.87
C LEU A 506 12.20 2.95 8.34
N ALA A 507 11.51 2.21 9.20
CA ALA A 507 11.44 2.51 10.63
C ALA A 507 12.63 1.97 11.44
N TYR A 508 13.13 2.81 12.34
CA TYR A 508 14.04 2.46 13.45
C TYR A 508 13.41 2.94 14.77
N SER A 509 12.12 2.69 14.94
CA SER A 509 11.35 3.08 16.14
C SER A 509 11.70 2.20 17.34
N VAL A 510 11.78 2.79 18.53
CA VAL A 510 11.99 2.08 19.81
C VAL A 510 10.95 1.00 20.07
N MET A 511 11.29 -0.01 20.88
CA MET A 511 10.32 -0.99 21.39
C MET A 511 9.42 -0.35 22.45
N ASP A 512 8.23 -0.93 22.66
CA ASP A 512 7.20 -0.41 23.57
C ASP A 512 7.62 -0.38 25.05
N GLY A 513 8.53 -1.25 25.45
CA GLY A 513 8.96 -1.33 26.84
C GLY A 513 9.72 -0.09 27.29
N HIS A 514 9.62 0.23 28.59
CA HIS A 514 10.35 1.33 29.21
C HIS A 514 11.85 1.07 29.42
N ALA A 515 12.35 -0.10 29.01
CA ALA A 515 13.75 -0.46 29.17
C ALA A 515 14.63 0.33 28.21
N VAL A 516 15.61 1.04 28.76
CA VAL A 516 16.66 1.75 28.01
C VAL A 516 18.03 1.18 28.40
N CYS A 517 19.02 1.28 27.52
CA CYS A 517 20.36 0.78 27.81
C CYS A 517 20.99 1.48 29.04
N GLU A 518 21.58 0.69 29.93
CA GLU A 518 22.21 1.09 31.20
C GLU A 518 23.73 0.90 31.22
N CYS A 519 24.38 0.79 30.05
CA CYS A 519 25.85 0.78 30.01
C CYS A 519 26.42 2.14 30.45
N ASP A 520 27.66 2.16 30.92
CA ASP A 520 28.32 3.35 31.48
C ASP A 520 28.24 4.57 30.55
N THR A 521 28.45 4.38 29.25
CA THR A 521 28.35 5.46 28.25
C THR A 521 26.93 6.03 28.15
N CYS A 522 25.91 5.18 28.18
CA CYS A 522 24.51 5.62 28.18
C CYS A 522 24.17 6.36 29.47
N LEU A 523 24.55 5.81 30.63
CA LEU A 523 24.29 6.43 31.93
C LEU A 523 24.98 7.79 32.05
N ALA A 524 26.22 7.91 31.58
CA ALA A 524 26.93 9.18 31.52
C ALA A 524 26.21 10.20 30.62
N ALA A 525 25.77 9.77 29.43
CA ALA A 525 25.00 10.63 28.52
C ALA A 525 23.66 11.09 29.13
N TYR A 526 22.99 10.22 29.89
CA TYR A 526 21.75 10.57 30.56
C TYR A 526 21.99 11.56 31.71
N LYS A 527 23.02 11.31 32.53
CA LYS A 527 23.40 12.19 33.64
C LYS A 527 23.82 13.58 33.17
N ALA A 528 24.44 13.70 32.00
CA ALA A 528 24.82 14.99 31.42
C ALA A 528 23.61 15.91 31.12
N THR A 529 22.39 15.37 31.11
CA THR A 529 21.15 16.12 30.86
C THR A 529 20.35 16.37 32.14
N ASP A 530 20.86 15.92 33.28
CA ASP A 530 20.23 16.04 34.58
C ASP A 530 20.62 17.36 35.25
N SER A 531 19.64 18.24 35.44
CA SER A 531 19.79 19.49 36.20
C SER A 531 19.65 19.29 37.71
N GLY A 532 19.49 18.05 38.19
CA GLY A 532 19.32 17.70 39.60
C GLY A 532 17.89 17.81 40.13
N THR A 533 17.00 18.46 39.39
CA THR A 533 15.58 18.64 39.75
C THR A 533 14.61 18.07 38.71
N ASP A 534 15.12 17.64 37.55
CA ASP A 534 14.30 17.11 36.46
C ASP A 534 14.03 15.60 36.63
N LYS A 535 12.82 15.26 37.10
CA LYS A 535 12.33 13.87 37.20
C LYS A 535 12.32 13.10 35.86
N HIS A 536 12.51 13.79 34.73
CA HIS A 536 12.58 13.22 33.40
C HIS A 536 13.97 13.24 32.78
N ALA A 537 15.02 13.68 33.50
CA ALA A 537 16.39 13.79 33.00
C ALA A 537 16.86 12.54 32.26
N ARG A 538 16.70 11.35 32.88
CA ARG A 538 17.07 10.08 32.25
C ARG A 538 16.36 9.82 30.93
N THR A 539 15.06 10.13 30.85
CA THR A 539 14.30 9.96 29.61
C THR A 539 14.70 10.99 28.56
N ARG A 540 14.95 12.24 28.97
CA ARG A 540 15.44 13.30 28.10
C ARG A 540 16.78 12.92 27.48
N GLY A 541 17.72 12.46 28.29
CA GLY A 541 19.01 11.96 27.83
C GLY A 541 18.89 10.80 26.84
N HIS A 542 18.04 9.81 27.11
CA HIS A 542 17.82 8.71 26.15
C HIS A 542 17.24 9.22 24.82
N SER A 543 16.24 10.12 24.88
CA SER A 543 15.66 10.76 23.70
C SER A 543 16.74 11.44 22.84
N LEU A 544 17.63 12.20 23.47
CA LEU A 544 18.72 12.89 22.77
C LEU A 544 19.68 11.93 22.08
N VAL A 545 20.08 10.86 22.76
CA VAL A 545 20.96 9.84 22.17
C VAL A 545 20.28 9.17 20.97
N TYR A 546 18.99 8.83 21.08
CA TYR A 546 18.23 8.23 19.99
C TYR A 546 18.15 9.13 18.76
N TRP A 547 17.83 10.42 18.93
CA TRP A 547 17.73 11.35 17.80
C TRP A 547 19.09 11.64 17.16
N ARG A 548 20.19 11.62 17.92
CA ARG A 548 21.55 11.65 17.36
C ARG A 548 21.84 10.42 16.50
N PHE A 549 21.45 9.23 16.96
CA PHE A 549 21.57 8.00 16.18
C PHE A 549 20.78 8.09 14.86
N MET A 550 19.56 8.62 14.88
CA MET A 550 18.76 8.83 13.66
C MET A 550 19.45 9.76 12.66
N ASN A 551 20.02 10.88 13.12
CA ASN A 551 20.78 11.79 12.25
C ASN A 551 22.03 11.12 11.65
N GLN A 552 22.79 10.40 12.46
CA GLN A 552 23.99 9.68 11.99
C GLN A 552 23.63 8.61 10.95
N LEU A 553 22.53 7.88 11.17
CA LEU A 553 22.04 6.89 10.23
C LEU A 553 21.57 7.53 8.91
N ALA A 554 20.79 8.61 8.98
CA ALA A 554 20.32 9.34 7.81
C ALA A 554 21.49 9.87 6.96
N THR A 555 22.48 10.51 7.61
CA THR A 555 23.68 11.04 6.96
C THR A 555 24.44 9.96 6.18
N ARG A 556 24.52 8.74 6.72
CA ARG A 556 25.23 7.63 6.06
C ARG A 556 24.42 6.95 4.95
N LEU A 557 23.10 7.06 4.99
CA LEU A 557 22.23 6.43 4.00
C LEU A 557 21.90 7.36 2.83
N GLU A 558 21.90 8.67 3.02
CA GLU A 558 21.58 9.64 1.97
C GLU A 558 22.41 9.44 0.69
N PRO A 559 23.76 9.27 0.73
CA PRO A 559 24.53 9.03 -0.50
C PRO A 559 24.22 7.69 -1.19
N LEU A 560 23.69 6.72 -0.46
CA LEU A 560 23.36 5.38 -0.98
C LEU A 560 21.91 5.30 -1.48
N PHE A 561 21.03 6.10 -0.88
CA PHE A 561 19.58 6.03 -1.03
C PHE A 561 18.95 7.42 -0.81
N PRO A 562 19.19 8.39 -1.70
CA PRO A 562 18.78 9.79 -1.47
C PRO A 562 17.27 9.98 -1.33
N ASP A 563 16.48 9.14 -2.02
CA ASP A 563 15.02 9.21 -2.01
C ASP A 563 14.38 8.45 -0.84
N LYS A 564 15.17 7.74 -0.03
CA LYS A 564 14.66 6.91 1.08
C LYS A 564 14.65 7.67 2.38
N LYS A 565 13.61 7.45 3.17
CA LYS A 565 13.36 8.16 4.43
C LYS A 565 13.37 7.20 5.62
N LEU A 566 13.81 7.68 6.77
CA LEU A 566 13.86 6.95 8.02
C LEU A 566 12.74 7.41 8.94
N ILE A 567 11.97 6.48 9.49
CA ILE A 567 10.93 6.79 10.48
C ILE A 567 11.52 6.65 11.88
N GLY A 568 11.49 7.75 12.63
CA GLY A 568 11.73 7.79 14.06
C GLY A 568 10.42 8.03 14.81
N LEU A 569 10.27 7.44 15.99
CA LEU A 569 9.05 7.59 16.79
C LEU A 569 9.35 8.46 18.02
N ALA A 570 8.71 9.62 18.14
CA ALA A 570 8.72 10.43 19.36
C ALA A 570 7.69 9.87 20.35
N TYR A 571 8.08 8.80 21.06
CA TYR A 571 7.22 8.03 21.96
C TYR A 571 7.95 7.64 23.23
N ALA A 572 7.23 7.64 24.36
CA ALA A 572 7.73 7.12 25.63
C ALA A 572 9.16 7.60 25.93
N SER A 573 10.17 6.72 25.88
CA SER A 573 11.57 7.03 26.18
C SER A 573 12.26 8.00 25.21
N THR A 574 11.62 8.33 24.07
CA THR A 574 12.16 9.15 22.97
C THR A 574 11.28 10.36 22.63
N ARG A 575 10.39 10.75 23.56
CA ARG A 575 9.37 11.79 23.37
C ARG A 575 9.86 13.25 23.40
N PHE A 576 11.11 13.50 23.78
CA PHE A 576 11.61 14.87 23.96
C PHE A 576 12.25 15.40 22.68
N VAL A 577 11.87 16.63 22.32
CA VAL A 577 12.42 17.38 21.18
C VAL A 577 13.93 17.60 21.41
N PRO A 578 14.80 17.24 20.44
CA PRO A 578 16.23 17.51 20.54
C PRO A 578 16.56 19.01 20.35
N PRO A 579 17.63 19.55 20.95
CA PRO A 579 18.07 20.93 20.76
C PRO A 579 18.89 21.10 19.46
N PHE A 580 18.65 20.25 18.45
CA PHE A 580 19.35 20.25 17.18
C PHE A 580 18.40 19.82 16.06
N THR A 581 18.64 20.31 14.85
CA THR A 581 17.86 19.97 13.67
C THR A 581 18.08 18.51 13.25
N LEU A 582 17.00 17.82 12.91
CA LEU A 582 17.03 16.48 12.36
C LEU A 582 17.33 16.53 10.86
N HIS A 583 18.02 15.48 10.39
CA HIS A 583 18.32 15.33 8.97
C HIS A 583 17.02 15.35 8.14
N PRO A 584 16.99 15.99 6.96
CA PRO A 584 15.78 16.05 6.11
C PRO A 584 15.22 14.69 5.67
N ASN A 585 15.95 13.58 5.87
CA ASN A 585 15.50 12.24 5.53
C ASN A 585 14.89 11.50 6.74
N VAL A 586 14.80 12.16 7.91
CA VAL A 586 14.14 11.62 9.10
C VAL A 586 12.71 12.15 9.18
N VAL A 587 11.74 11.25 9.17
CA VAL A 587 10.33 11.53 9.48
C VAL A 587 10.11 11.26 10.96
N VAL A 588 9.66 12.28 11.69
CA VAL A 588 9.30 12.14 13.10
C VAL A 588 7.84 11.79 13.21
N PHE A 589 7.51 10.60 13.72
CA PHE A 589 6.16 10.29 14.15
C PHE A 589 5.97 10.68 15.62
N ALA A 590 5.25 11.76 15.90
CA ALA A 590 4.89 12.18 17.25
C ALA A 590 3.60 11.50 17.72
N ASN A 591 3.57 11.17 19.01
CA ASN A 591 2.41 10.56 19.66
C ASN A 591 1.76 11.59 20.56
N PHE A 592 0.77 12.29 20.02
CA PHE A 592 0.11 13.37 20.75
C PHE A 592 -1.14 12.94 21.50
N HIS A 593 -1.66 11.72 21.31
CA HIS A 593 -2.90 11.25 21.95
C HIS A 593 -4.01 12.31 21.87
N ILE A 594 -4.42 12.71 20.67
CA ILE A 594 -5.25 13.92 20.47
C ILE A 594 -6.58 13.82 21.22
N ALA A 595 -7.14 12.61 21.31
CA ALA A 595 -8.37 12.34 22.05
C ALA A 595 -8.24 12.45 23.58
N GLU A 596 -7.02 12.44 24.14
CA GLU A 596 -6.76 12.32 25.59
C GLU A 596 -5.93 13.47 26.19
N LEU A 597 -5.38 14.34 25.35
CA LEU A 597 -4.42 15.36 25.76
C LEU A 597 -4.88 16.78 25.54
N ASP A 598 -6.17 17.00 25.27
CA ASP A 598 -6.74 18.30 24.89
C ASP A 598 -5.98 18.83 23.65
N ALA A 599 -6.55 18.67 22.45
CA ALA A 599 -5.90 19.12 21.21
C ALA A 599 -5.35 20.54 21.37
N ASP A 600 -6.09 21.38 22.10
CA ASP A 600 -5.71 22.74 22.43
C ASP A 600 -4.35 22.78 23.14
N LYS A 601 -3.95 21.87 24.04
CA LYS A 601 -2.60 21.87 24.64
C LYS A 601 -1.50 21.33 23.74
N ILE A 602 -1.85 20.64 22.66
CA ILE A 602 -0.87 20.16 21.67
C ILE A 602 -0.50 21.30 20.72
N ILE A 603 -1.47 22.15 20.38
CA ILE A 603 -1.36 23.26 19.41
C ILE A 603 -1.34 24.65 20.03
N SER A 604 -1.75 24.81 21.29
CA SER A 604 -1.65 26.05 22.06
C SER A 604 -0.25 26.18 22.67
N PRO A 605 0.25 27.41 22.79
CA PRO A 605 1.48 27.72 23.49
C PRO A 605 1.53 27.12 24.91
N ASP A 606 2.64 26.49 25.25
CA ASP A 606 2.97 26.16 26.63
C ASP A 606 3.74 27.32 27.30
N ALA A 607 4.35 27.07 28.47
CA ALA A 607 5.15 28.08 29.19
C ALA A 607 6.33 28.67 28.39
N THR A 608 6.72 28.03 27.28
CA THR A 608 7.76 28.51 26.36
C THR A 608 7.23 29.49 25.31
N GLY A 609 5.91 29.73 25.27
CA GLY A 609 5.27 30.55 24.22
C GLY A 609 5.07 29.83 22.89
N THR A 610 5.41 28.53 22.82
CA THR A 610 5.19 27.67 21.64
C THR A 610 4.53 26.37 22.05
N SER A 611 3.75 25.78 21.15
CA SER A 611 3.09 24.49 21.39
C SER A 611 4.04 23.31 21.21
N ARG A 612 3.74 22.15 21.80
CA ARG A 612 4.55 20.93 21.60
C ARG A 612 4.62 20.50 20.14
N PHE A 613 3.55 20.74 19.38
CA PHE A 613 3.52 20.54 17.95
C PHE A 613 4.53 21.44 17.24
N GLU A 614 4.52 22.75 17.50
CA GLU A 614 5.46 23.70 16.89
C GLU A 614 6.91 23.41 17.27
N GLN A 615 7.18 23.01 18.52
CA GLN A 615 8.52 22.62 18.94
C GLN A 615 9.11 21.51 18.05
N TRP A 616 8.31 20.51 17.68
CA TRP A 616 8.76 19.46 16.73
C TRP A 616 9.00 20.01 15.32
N LEU A 617 8.14 20.92 14.84
CA LEU A 617 8.30 21.53 13.53
C LEU A 617 9.56 22.40 13.42
N THR A 618 10.07 22.93 14.54
CA THR A 618 11.35 23.67 14.51
C THR A 618 12.57 22.79 14.22
N VAL A 619 12.46 21.48 14.41
CA VAL A 619 13.59 20.55 14.29
C VAL A 619 13.45 19.54 13.16
N CYS A 620 12.29 19.37 12.53
CA CYS A 620 12.11 18.45 11.42
C CYS A 620 11.41 19.09 10.21
N THR A 621 11.75 18.61 9.01
CA THR A 621 11.10 19.02 7.74
C THR A 621 9.92 18.12 7.37
N MET A 622 9.89 16.89 7.90
CA MET A 622 8.82 15.92 7.69
C MET A 622 8.24 15.47 9.02
N PHE A 623 6.92 15.64 9.15
CA PHE A 623 6.20 15.40 10.39
C PHE A 623 5.14 14.32 10.20
N GLY A 624 5.12 13.35 11.10
CA GLY A 624 4.12 12.31 11.19
C GLY A 624 3.40 12.38 12.54
N ASN A 625 2.12 12.02 12.55
CA ASN A 625 1.37 11.80 13.78
C ASN A 625 1.01 10.32 13.90
N HIS A 626 1.15 9.78 15.11
CA HIS A 626 0.62 8.49 15.52
C HIS A 626 -0.45 8.72 16.59
N ASP A 627 -1.65 8.18 16.36
CA ASP A 627 -2.77 8.28 17.28
C ASP A 627 -3.57 6.99 17.42
N TRP A 628 -4.54 6.98 18.33
CA TRP A 628 -5.39 5.85 18.63
C TRP A 628 -6.85 6.24 18.36
N TYR A 629 -7.41 5.70 17.30
CA TYR A 629 -8.82 5.81 16.92
C TYR A 629 -9.68 4.70 17.55
N HIS A 630 -9.14 3.95 18.53
CA HIS A 630 -9.74 2.76 19.14
C HIS A 630 -11.26 2.84 19.33
N GLY A 631 -11.99 1.90 18.75
CA GLY A 631 -13.39 1.64 19.08
C GLY A 631 -13.57 0.50 20.08
N ASN A 632 -12.80 -0.58 19.94
CA ASN A 632 -12.86 -1.76 20.80
C ASN A 632 -12.27 -1.47 22.19
N GLY A 633 -12.89 -2.03 23.24
CA GLY A 633 -12.47 -1.84 24.62
C GLY A 633 -12.93 -0.50 25.22
N PHE A 634 -13.96 0.13 24.62
CA PHE A 634 -14.57 1.34 25.14
C PHE A 634 -16.10 1.21 25.28
N LEU A 635 -16.63 1.54 26.45
CA LEU A 635 -18.07 1.68 26.72
C LEU A 635 -18.61 3.03 26.25
N ILE A 636 -17.75 4.05 26.34
CA ILE A 636 -18.00 5.39 25.83
C ILE A 636 -17.12 5.52 24.58
N PRO A 637 -17.71 5.59 23.37
CA PRO A 637 -16.99 5.71 22.13
C PRO A 637 -15.99 6.85 22.15
N ARG A 638 -14.77 6.54 21.70
CA ARG A 638 -13.70 7.52 21.54
C ARG A 638 -13.94 8.38 20.30
N SER A 639 -14.89 9.29 20.39
CA SER A 639 -15.24 10.26 19.34
C SER A 639 -14.68 11.65 19.68
N TYR A 640 -13.92 12.24 18.75
CA TYR A 640 -13.19 13.50 18.94
C TYR A 640 -12.93 14.18 17.58
N THR A 641 -13.91 14.10 16.69
CA THR A 641 -13.85 14.65 15.33
C THR A 641 -13.57 16.15 15.28
N GLY A 642 -14.07 16.93 16.26
CA GLY A 642 -13.77 18.35 16.39
C GLY A 642 -12.29 18.62 16.68
N TYR A 643 -11.73 17.94 17.68
CA TYR A 643 -10.29 18.02 18.01
C TYR A 643 -9.40 17.54 16.88
N TRP A 644 -9.81 16.49 16.18
CA TRP A 644 -9.09 16.01 15.00
C TRP A 644 -9.09 17.05 13.87
N SER A 645 -10.24 17.65 13.55
CA SER A 645 -10.33 18.74 12.56
C SER A 645 -9.42 19.92 12.94
N HIS A 646 -9.44 20.34 14.21
CA HIS A 646 -8.59 21.43 14.66
C HIS A 646 -7.09 21.13 14.51
N PHE A 647 -6.67 19.91 14.88
CA PHE A 647 -5.30 19.45 14.68
C PHE A 647 -4.89 19.38 13.19
N MET A 648 -5.77 18.87 12.32
CA MET A 648 -5.49 18.79 10.88
C MET A 648 -5.37 20.17 10.24
N LYS A 649 -6.19 21.15 10.65
CA LYS A 649 -6.07 22.55 10.21
C LYS A 649 -4.74 23.18 10.67
N ALA A 650 -4.34 22.94 11.92
CA ALA A 650 -3.04 23.39 12.41
C ALA A 650 -1.86 22.76 11.64
N LEU A 651 -1.98 21.49 11.26
CA LEU A 651 -1.01 20.83 10.37
C LEU A 651 -0.95 21.49 8.99
N GLN A 652 -2.11 21.83 8.40
CA GLN A 652 -2.18 22.47 7.09
C GLN A 652 -1.53 23.86 7.10
N GLU A 653 -1.75 24.63 8.16
CA GLU A 653 -1.18 25.96 8.33
C GLU A 653 0.34 25.92 8.58
N LYS A 654 0.82 24.99 9.42
CA LYS A 654 2.18 25.05 9.98
C LYS A 654 3.16 23.99 9.45
N ALA A 655 2.67 22.91 8.83
CA ALA A 655 3.50 21.77 8.40
C ALA A 655 3.27 21.32 6.93
N PRO A 656 3.33 22.22 5.92
CA PRO A 656 2.94 21.88 4.54
C PRO A 656 3.93 20.96 3.80
N ALA A 657 5.17 20.83 4.29
CA ALA A 657 6.25 20.15 3.56
C ALA A 657 6.15 18.60 3.53
N GLY A 658 5.15 18.03 4.19
CA GLY A 658 4.82 16.60 4.12
C GLY A 658 4.35 16.04 5.46
N VAL A 659 3.06 15.71 5.50
CA VAL A 659 2.40 15.14 6.68
C VAL A 659 2.19 13.64 6.51
N PHE A 660 2.50 12.89 7.56
CA PHE A 660 2.28 11.45 7.65
C PHE A 660 1.30 11.14 8.78
N GLN A 661 0.46 10.13 8.57
CA GLN A 661 -0.51 9.74 9.59
C GLN A 661 -0.43 8.24 9.87
N HIS A 662 -0.59 7.88 11.13
CA HIS A 662 -0.86 6.52 11.52
C HIS A 662 -1.87 6.52 12.64
N CYS A 663 -2.93 5.71 12.50
CA CYS A 663 -3.86 5.54 13.60
C CYS A 663 -4.17 4.07 13.83
N GLU A 664 -4.23 3.68 15.10
CA GLU A 664 -4.77 2.39 15.51
C GLU A 664 -6.28 2.49 15.66
N CYS A 665 -7.05 1.70 14.93
CA CYS A 665 -8.52 1.85 14.88
C CYS A 665 -9.27 0.83 15.72
N TYR A 666 -9.01 -0.46 15.51
CA TYR A 666 -9.75 -1.58 16.13
C TYR A 666 -11.26 -1.28 16.29
N PRO A 667 -11.98 -1.16 15.17
CA PRO A 667 -13.27 -0.48 15.12
C PRO A 667 -14.36 -1.20 15.90
N ASN A 668 -15.32 -0.42 16.39
CA ASN A 668 -16.66 -0.91 16.61
C ASN A 668 -17.64 -0.25 15.65
N TRP A 669 -18.05 -1.00 14.63
CA TRP A 669 -18.95 -0.48 13.64
C TRP A 669 -20.28 -0.01 14.24
N GLY A 670 -20.84 -0.72 15.22
CA GLY A 670 -22.11 -0.42 15.88
C GLY A 670 -22.06 0.62 17.00
N LEU A 671 -20.92 1.22 17.33
CA LEU A 671 -20.89 2.43 18.17
C LEU A 671 -20.06 3.56 17.59
N ASP A 672 -19.06 3.33 16.76
CA ASP A 672 -18.17 4.41 16.29
C ASP A 672 -17.75 4.25 14.82
N GLY A 673 -18.38 3.33 14.08
CA GLY A 673 -18.07 3.03 12.69
C GLY A 673 -17.97 4.24 11.75
N PRO A 674 -18.91 5.22 11.78
CA PRO A 674 -18.87 6.36 10.87
C PRO A 674 -17.63 7.26 11.06
N LYS A 675 -17.06 7.28 12.27
CA LYS A 675 -15.89 8.07 12.64
C LYS A 675 -14.70 7.82 11.70
N TYR A 676 -14.49 6.57 11.27
CA TYR A 676 -13.35 6.21 10.42
C TYR A 676 -13.45 6.79 9.01
N TRP A 677 -14.66 6.91 8.45
CA TRP A 677 -14.88 7.61 7.19
C TRP A 677 -14.62 9.11 7.35
N LEU A 678 -15.23 9.75 8.37
CA LEU A 678 -15.09 11.17 8.68
C LEU A 678 -13.62 11.60 8.86
N MET A 679 -12.89 10.90 9.73
CA MET A 679 -11.49 11.24 10.01
C MET A 679 -10.59 11.01 8.80
N ASN A 680 -10.89 10.01 7.96
CA ASN A 680 -10.16 9.80 6.71
C ASN A 680 -10.41 10.92 5.70
N ARG A 681 -11.62 11.50 5.62
CA ARG A 681 -11.88 12.68 4.77
C ARG A 681 -10.99 13.86 5.15
N LEU A 682 -10.76 14.07 6.45
CA LEU A 682 -9.88 15.14 6.95
C LEU A 682 -8.38 14.90 6.66
N TRP A 683 -7.97 13.67 6.33
CA TRP A 683 -6.61 13.40 5.83
C TRP A 683 -6.39 13.85 4.39
N TRP A 684 -7.46 13.86 3.59
CA TRP A 684 -7.45 14.37 2.23
C TRP A 684 -7.58 15.89 2.22
N GLU A 685 -8.57 16.41 2.96
CA GLU A 685 -9.02 17.81 2.93
C GLU A 685 -9.23 18.32 4.38
N PRO A 686 -8.19 18.85 5.04
CA PRO A 686 -8.27 19.34 6.43
C PRO A 686 -9.29 20.45 6.67
N GLU A 687 -9.64 21.20 5.63
CA GLU A 687 -10.58 22.31 5.67
C GLU A 687 -12.04 21.88 5.87
N LEU A 688 -12.36 20.60 5.63
CA LEU A 688 -13.73 20.09 5.79
C LEU A 688 -14.24 20.30 7.22
N ASP A 689 -15.53 20.64 7.31
CA ASP A 689 -16.23 20.78 8.58
C ASP A 689 -16.74 19.42 9.06
N PRO A 690 -16.26 18.89 10.21
CA PRO A 690 -16.74 17.62 10.74
C PRO A 690 -18.24 17.63 11.02
N GLU A 691 -18.84 18.76 11.37
CA GLU A 691 -20.28 18.86 11.59
C GLU A 691 -21.07 18.67 10.28
N MET A 692 -20.57 19.22 9.17
CA MET A 692 -21.19 19.01 7.86
C MET A 692 -21.04 17.57 7.38
N LEU A 693 -19.91 16.92 7.69
CA LEU A 693 -19.71 15.50 7.39
C LEU A 693 -20.66 14.61 8.21
N TRP A 694 -20.89 14.93 9.49
CA TRP A 694 -21.89 14.25 10.32
C TRP A 694 -23.31 14.45 9.79
N GLN A 695 -23.65 15.70 9.43
CA GLN A 695 -24.94 16.03 8.82
C GLN A 695 -25.17 15.19 7.55
N GLN A 696 -24.20 15.17 6.63
CA GLN A 696 -24.28 14.40 5.39
C GLN A 696 -24.46 12.90 5.65
N PHE A 697 -23.68 12.32 6.56
CA PHE A 697 -23.84 10.91 6.95
C PHE A 697 -25.26 10.63 7.47
N CYS A 698 -25.76 11.51 8.34
CA CYS A 698 -27.06 11.32 8.95
C CYS A 698 -28.21 11.44 7.94
N ASP A 699 -28.15 12.42 7.04
CA ASP A 699 -29.15 12.62 5.99
C ASP A 699 -29.22 11.41 5.06
N ASP A 700 -28.07 10.99 4.53
CA ASP A 700 -27.98 9.87 3.59
C ASP A 700 -28.47 8.55 4.23
N MET A 701 -28.17 8.34 5.51
CA MET A 701 -28.40 7.04 6.16
C MET A 701 -29.76 6.94 6.86
N PHE A 702 -30.33 8.02 7.35
CA PHE A 702 -31.49 7.96 8.26
C PHE A 702 -32.71 8.75 7.79
N GLY A 703 -32.62 9.57 6.73
CA GLY A 703 -33.75 10.32 6.18
C GLY A 703 -34.49 11.13 7.27
N PRO A 704 -35.79 10.94 7.49
CA PRO A 704 -36.53 11.63 8.57
C PRO A 704 -35.92 11.46 9.97
N ALA A 705 -35.18 10.38 10.23
CA ALA A 705 -34.49 10.13 11.50
C ALA A 705 -33.08 10.75 11.57
N ALA A 706 -32.66 11.58 10.60
CA ALA A 706 -31.33 12.19 10.57
C ALA A 706 -31.06 13.10 11.77
N ALA A 707 -32.02 13.94 12.15
CA ALA A 707 -31.87 14.87 13.27
C ALA A 707 -31.63 14.19 14.63
N PRO A 708 -32.44 13.20 15.07
CA PRO A 708 -32.17 12.49 16.32
C PRO A 708 -30.87 11.68 16.25
N MET A 709 -30.53 11.08 15.10
CA MET A 709 -29.23 10.39 14.95
C MET A 709 -28.03 11.33 15.05
N ARG A 710 -28.13 12.56 14.52
CA ARG A 710 -27.07 13.57 14.68
C ARG A 710 -26.93 14.02 16.14
N SER A 711 -28.06 14.17 16.85
CA SER A 711 -28.04 14.46 18.30
C SER A 711 -27.31 13.38 19.08
N TYR A 712 -27.62 12.10 18.80
CA TYR A 712 -26.95 10.95 19.40
C TYR A 712 -25.42 11.01 19.26
N TRP A 713 -24.90 11.32 18.07
CA TRP A 713 -23.45 11.41 17.84
C TRP A 713 -22.78 12.58 18.55
N ARG A 714 -23.41 13.76 18.52
CA ARG A 714 -22.90 14.95 19.23
C ARG A 714 -22.83 14.71 20.73
N ARG A 715 -23.82 14.00 21.31
CA ARG A 715 -23.83 13.65 22.73
C ARG A 715 -22.68 12.72 23.11
N TRP A 716 -22.34 11.75 22.27
CA TRP A 716 -21.18 10.89 22.51
C TRP A 716 -19.86 11.64 22.53
N GLU A 717 -19.65 12.49 21.53
CA GLU A 717 -18.44 13.32 21.46
C GLU A 717 -18.37 14.27 22.67
N THR A 718 -19.48 14.90 23.04
CA THR A 718 -19.57 15.74 24.24
C THR A 718 -19.21 14.96 25.50
N LEU A 719 -19.76 13.75 25.67
CA LEU A 719 -19.52 12.91 26.83
C LEU A 719 -18.04 12.48 26.92
N TRP A 720 -17.45 12.06 25.80
CA TRP A 720 -16.03 11.71 25.73
C TRP A 720 -15.14 12.88 26.18
N ILE A 721 -15.37 14.06 25.60
CA ILE A 721 -14.59 15.28 25.89
C ILE A 721 -14.73 15.68 27.36
N ALA A 722 -15.96 15.70 27.89
CA ALA A 722 -16.22 16.08 29.27
C ALA A 722 -15.53 15.14 30.28
N MET A 723 -15.62 13.84 30.04
CA MET A 723 -15.06 12.84 30.96
C MET A 723 -13.53 12.75 30.91
N ASP A 724 -12.91 12.96 29.75
CA ASP A 724 -11.45 12.84 29.65
C ASP A 724 -10.70 14.12 30.05
N ASN A 725 -11.23 15.31 29.69
CA ASN A 725 -10.49 16.57 29.80
C ASN A 725 -10.95 17.48 30.95
N VAL A 726 -12.24 17.53 31.27
CA VAL A 726 -12.79 18.54 32.20
C VAL A 726 -12.77 18.06 33.64
N LYS A 727 -12.99 16.76 33.86
CA LYS A 727 -13.23 16.17 35.19
C LYS A 727 -12.02 15.48 35.81
N GLY A 728 -10.79 15.79 35.38
CA GLY A 728 -9.53 15.41 36.04
C GLY A 728 -8.79 14.16 35.51
N PRO A 729 -7.47 14.02 35.77
CA PRO A 729 -6.62 12.94 35.24
C PRO A 729 -6.98 11.53 35.73
N GLU A 730 -7.72 11.42 36.84
CA GLU A 730 -8.27 10.18 37.38
C GLU A 730 -9.38 9.60 36.52
N ARG A 731 -10.01 10.40 35.65
CA ARG A 731 -11.12 9.99 34.78
C ARG A 731 -10.74 9.67 33.34
N LYS A 732 -9.45 9.81 32.99
CA LYS A 732 -8.92 9.44 31.66
C LYS A 732 -9.39 8.04 31.24
N LEU A 733 -10.11 7.98 30.12
CA LEU A 733 -10.97 6.85 29.74
C LEU A 733 -10.21 5.68 29.09
N PHE A 734 -8.91 5.83 28.80
CA PHE A 734 -8.07 4.77 28.25
C PHE A 734 -7.97 3.52 29.14
N ARG A 735 -8.32 3.60 30.43
CA ARG A 735 -8.42 2.44 31.32
C ARG A 735 -9.88 2.01 31.45
N TRP A 736 -10.17 0.78 31.04
CA TRP A 736 -11.49 0.14 31.12
C TRP A 736 -12.26 0.45 32.42
N GLY A 737 -11.66 0.18 33.59
CA GLY A 737 -12.32 0.37 34.88
C GLY A 737 -12.72 1.83 35.19
N ARG A 738 -12.02 2.82 34.60
CA ARG A 738 -12.33 4.25 34.80
C ARG A 738 -13.54 4.71 33.99
N GLN A 739 -13.91 3.97 32.95
CA GLN A 739 -15.06 4.32 32.12
C GLN A 739 -16.39 4.20 32.89
N PHE A 740 -16.41 3.43 33.99
CA PHE A 740 -17.56 3.32 34.90
C PHE A 740 -17.72 4.48 35.89
N LEU A 741 -16.82 5.48 35.87
CA LEU A 741 -16.87 6.64 36.78
C LEU A 741 -17.92 7.69 36.38
N ALA A 742 -18.86 7.36 35.47
CA ALA A 742 -19.93 8.24 35.02
C ALA A 742 -20.80 8.75 36.19
N ASP A 743 -20.81 10.06 36.39
CA ASP A 743 -21.60 10.75 37.41
C ASP A 743 -23.02 11.05 36.92
N ALA A 744 -23.79 11.83 37.70
CA ALA A 744 -25.21 12.07 37.41
C ALA A 744 -25.44 12.80 36.08
N GLU A 745 -24.55 13.73 35.74
CA GLU A 745 -24.63 14.49 34.49
C GLU A 745 -24.29 13.59 33.30
N ASP A 746 -23.23 12.78 33.42
CA ASP A 746 -22.82 11.83 32.38
C ASP A 746 -23.94 10.84 32.07
N ARG A 747 -24.65 10.37 33.12
CA ARG A 747 -25.81 9.48 32.97
C ARG A 747 -27.01 10.16 32.32
N ALA A 748 -27.22 11.45 32.57
CA ALA A 748 -28.26 12.19 31.87
C ALA A 748 -27.95 12.25 30.36
N VAL A 749 -26.68 12.38 29.98
CA VAL A 749 -26.26 12.29 28.57
C VAL A 749 -26.50 10.89 28.01
N LEU A 750 -26.14 9.83 28.74
CA LEU A 750 -26.41 8.44 28.31
C LEU A 750 -27.92 8.17 28.12
N ALA A 751 -28.76 8.64 29.03
CA ALA A 751 -30.21 8.53 28.91
C ALA A 751 -30.74 9.29 27.69
N ALA A 752 -30.25 10.51 27.46
CA ALA A 752 -30.62 11.28 26.28
C ALA A 752 -30.16 10.61 24.96
N CYS A 753 -29.01 9.91 24.96
CA CYS A 753 -28.61 9.10 23.80
C CYS A 753 -29.61 7.97 23.51
N ARG A 754 -30.18 7.35 24.54
CA ARG A 754 -31.23 6.32 24.38
C ARG A 754 -32.50 6.94 23.80
N GLU A 755 -32.94 8.07 24.34
CA GLU A 755 -34.10 8.81 23.82
C GLU A 755 -33.91 9.17 22.35
N ASP A 756 -32.73 9.66 21.97
CA ASP A 756 -32.40 9.98 20.57
C ASP A 756 -32.53 8.74 19.66
N LEU A 757 -32.05 7.57 20.09
CA LEU A 757 -32.18 6.31 19.33
C LEU A 757 -33.64 5.83 19.22
N ASP A 758 -34.41 5.96 20.29
CA ASP A 758 -35.81 5.54 20.32
C ASP A 758 -36.68 6.47 19.44
N VAL A 759 -36.44 7.78 19.48
CA VAL A 759 -37.06 8.76 18.58
C VAL A 759 -36.65 8.48 17.13
N ALA A 760 -35.38 8.20 16.86
CA ALA A 760 -34.91 7.83 15.54
C ALA A 760 -35.65 6.58 15.02
N MET A 761 -35.78 5.54 15.85
CA MET A 761 -36.48 4.31 15.48
C MET A 761 -37.96 4.57 15.17
N GLY A 762 -38.65 5.39 15.97
CA GLY A 762 -40.05 5.77 15.75
C GLY A 762 -40.27 6.65 14.52
N THR A 763 -39.25 7.40 14.09
CA THR A 763 -39.30 8.31 12.94
C THR A 763 -38.87 7.64 11.62
N ALA A 764 -38.16 6.50 11.70
CA ALA A 764 -37.71 5.77 10.53
C ALA A 764 -38.87 5.23 9.69
N VAL A 765 -38.86 5.55 8.40
CA VAL A 765 -39.94 5.21 7.45
C VAL A 765 -39.61 3.98 6.59
N THR A 766 -38.33 3.68 6.37
CA THR A 766 -37.90 2.49 5.60
C THR A 766 -37.27 1.41 6.47
N ASP A 767 -37.31 0.16 6.02
CA ASP A 767 -36.68 -0.96 6.73
C ASP A 767 -35.16 -0.81 6.80
N ARG A 768 -34.52 -0.24 5.76
CA ARG A 768 -33.08 0.06 5.78
C ARG A 768 -32.73 1.07 6.86
N GLN A 769 -33.54 2.11 7.06
CA GLN A 769 -33.34 3.07 8.15
C GLN A 769 -33.46 2.38 9.52
N ARG A 770 -34.50 1.56 9.72
CA ARG A 770 -34.68 0.79 10.98
C ARG A 770 -33.51 -0.15 11.25
N GLN A 771 -33.04 -0.89 10.24
CA GLN A 771 -31.88 -1.78 10.38
C GLN A 771 -30.60 -1.02 10.77
N ARG A 772 -30.36 0.15 10.17
CA ARG A 772 -29.21 1.01 10.50
C ARG A 772 -29.28 1.50 11.94
N ILE A 773 -30.43 1.98 12.40
CA ILE A 773 -30.64 2.46 13.77
C ILE A 773 -30.54 1.30 14.76
N GLU A 774 -31.09 0.14 14.42
CA GLU A 774 -31.06 -1.06 15.27
C GLU A 774 -29.62 -1.51 15.57
N LEU A 775 -28.70 -1.42 14.60
CA LEU A 775 -27.29 -1.73 14.83
C LEU A 775 -26.70 -0.89 15.99
N PHE A 776 -26.93 0.42 15.96
CA PHE A 776 -26.44 1.32 17.02
C PHE A 776 -27.19 1.09 18.33
N SER A 777 -28.51 0.94 18.26
CA SER A 777 -29.38 0.73 19.42
C SER A 777 -29.00 -0.51 20.23
N LYS A 778 -28.84 -1.66 19.56
CA LYS A 778 -28.51 -2.93 20.21
C LYS A 778 -27.06 -2.95 20.74
N THR A 779 -26.13 -2.32 20.03
CA THR A 779 -24.74 -2.23 20.50
C THR A 779 -24.64 -1.32 21.72
N PHE A 780 -25.35 -0.19 21.71
CA PHE A 780 -25.42 0.73 22.85
C PHE A 780 -26.08 0.11 24.08
N ARG A 781 -27.08 -0.76 23.88
CA ARG A 781 -27.76 -1.45 24.98
C ARG A 781 -26.82 -2.29 25.85
N LEU A 782 -25.74 -2.84 25.28
CA LEU A 782 -24.75 -3.54 26.08
C LEU A 782 -23.96 -2.58 26.98
N CYS A 783 -23.62 -1.39 26.49
CA CYS A 783 -22.98 -0.35 27.30
C CYS A 783 -23.88 0.06 28.46
N GLU A 784 -25.17 0.33 28.21
CA GLU A 784 -26.15 0.67 29.25
C GLU A 784 -26.23 -0.41 30.32
N ARG A 785 -26.39 -1.68 29.93
CA ARG A 785 -26.44 -2.81 30.85
C ARG A 785 -25.18 -2.94 31.72
N LEU A 786 -23.99 -2.67 31.15
CA LEU A 786 -22.73 -2.69 31.90
C LEU A 786 -22.64 -1.51 32.89
N PHE A 787 -23.15 -0.33 32.54
CA PHE A 787 -23.26 0.81 33.46
C PHE A 787 -24.26 0.56 34.59
N GLU A 788 -25.43 0.01 34.28
CA GLU A 788 -26.45 -0.39 35.26
C GLU A 788 -25.90 -1.43 36.24
N LEU A 789 -25.16 -2.42 35.73
CA LEU A 789 -24.51 -3.43 36.54
C LEU A 789 -23.47 -2.80 37.47
N ALA A 790 -22.59 -1.93 36.96
CA ALA A 790 -21.54 -1.29 37.75
C ALA A 790 -22.06 -0.46 38.94
N ARG A 791 -23.29 0.05 38.84
CA ARG A 791 -23.92 0.92 39.84
C ARG A 791 -24.94 0.23 40.74
N ALA A 792 -25.21 -1.04 40.49
CA ALA A 792 -26.11 -1.83 41.28
C ALA A 792 -25.71 -1.82 42.77
N GLU A 793 -26.66 -1.55 43.67
CA GLU A 793 -26.45 -1.68 45.12
C GLU A 793 -26.05 -3.10 45.50
N SER A 794 -26.63 -4.09 44.82
CA SER A 794 -26.28 -5.51 44.92
C SER A 794 -26.10 -6.16 43.56
N LEU A 795 -25.05 -6.96 43.42
CA LEU A 795 -24.75 -7.75 42.23
C LEU A 795 -25.19 -9.20 42.45
N THR A 796 -26.21 -9.64 41.73
CA THR A 796 -26.65 -11.04 41.71
C THR A 796 -26.08 -11.76 40.49
N GLN A 797 -25.92 -13.08 40.59
CA GLN A 797 -25.46 -13.90 39.46
C GLN A 797 -26.41 -13.79 38.27
N ASP A 798 -27.73 -13.80 38.49
CA ASP A 798 -28.74 -13.61 37.43
C ASP A 798 -28.54 -12.33 36.62
N ARG A 799 -28.15 -11.22 37.27
CA ARG A 799 -27.88 -9.96 36.56
C ARG A 799 -26.61 -10.03 35.73
N VAL A 800 -25.58 -10.71 36.23
CA VAL A 800 -24.34 -10.95 35.48
C VAL A 800 -24.61 -11.84 34.26
N ASP A 801 -25.40 -12.90 34.46
CA ASP A 801 -25.76 -13.85 33.40
C ASP A 801 -26.64 -13.20 32.33
N ALA A 802 -27.60 -12.35 32.70
CA ALA A 802 -28.40 -11.60 31.74
C ALA A 802 -27.55 -10.68 30.84
N VAL A 803 -26.50 -10.05 31.37
CA VAL A 803 -25.56 -9.25 30.56
C VAL A 803 -24.72 -10.16 29.64
N ARG A 804 -24.27 -11.31 30.15
CA ARG A 804 -23.52 -12.31 29.37
C ARG A 804 -24.37 -12.86 28.22
N GLU A 805 -25.62 -13.22 28.45
CA GLU A 805 -26.55 -13.70 27.43
C GLU A 805 -26.81 -12.65 26.36
N TYR A 806 -27.01 -11.39 26.76
CA TYR A 806 -27.15 -10.29 25.82
C TYR A 806 -25.88 -10.07 24.99
N ALA A 807 -24.71 -10.18 25.60
CA ALA A 807 -23.44 -10.13 24.89
C ALA A 807 -23.30 -11.26 23.86
N VAL A 808 -23.69 -12.50 24.21
CA VAL A 808 -23.66 -13.65 23.30
C VAL A 808 -24.54 -13.43 22.07
N SER A 809 -25.72 -12.80 22.23
CA SER A 809 -26.61 -12.51 21.10
C SER A 809 -26.02 -11.45 20.15
N LEU A 810 -25.25 -10.49 20.68
CA LEU A 810 -24.62 -9.44 19.87
C LEU A 810 -23.41 -9.92 19.09
N VAL A 811 -22.53 -10.74 19.70
CA VAL A 811 -21.24 -11.14 19.07
C VAL A 811 -21.40 -12.02 17.82
N GLN A 812 -22.62 -12.47 17.53
CA GLN A 812 -22.96 -13.13 16.25
C GLN A 812 -23.00 -12.14 15.08
N ASP A 813 -23.31 -10.87 15.35
CA ASP A 813 -23.26 -9.82 14.35
C ASP A 813 -21.83 -9.24 14.29
N PRO A 814 -21.11 -9.42 13.16
CA PRO A 814 -19.73 -8.96 13.03
C PRO A 814 -19.61 -7.43 12.99
N MET A 815 -20.72 -6.68 12.94
CA MET A 815 -20.72 -5.22 13.02
C MET A 815 -20.77 -4.69 14.47
N THR A 816 -20.77 -5.53 15.51
CA THR A 816 -20.84 -5.07 16.93
C THR A 816 -19.50 -5.18 17.71
N LEU A 817 -19.37 -4.35 18.77
CA LEU A 817 -18.10 -3.83 19.35
C LEU A 817 -17.05 -4.83 19.77
N TYR A 818 -17.44 -6.05 20.11
CA TYR A 818 -16.47 -6.98 20.68
C TYR A 818 -15.96 -7.97 19.63
N GLY A 819 -16.63 -8.11 18.47
CA GLY A 819 -16.39 -9.15 17.46
C GLY A 819 -16.08 -8.66 16.04
N ALA A 820 -16.03 -7.34 15.79
CA ALA A 820 -15.67 -6.80 14.48
C ALA A 820 -14.24 -7.22 14.07
N GLY A 821 -14.16 -8.30 13.31
CA GLY A 821 -12.90 -8.93 12.94
C GLY A 821 -12.18 -9.69 14.07
N ALA A 822 -12.52 -9.52 15.34
CA ALA A 822 -12.05 -10.40 16.40
C ALA A 822 -12.81 -11.75 16.33
N LYS A 823 -12.19 -12.85 16.79
CA LYS A 823 -12.98 -14.08 16.93
C LYS A 823 -13.99 -13.87 18.08
N PRO A 824 -15.25 -14.33 17.98
CA PRO A 824 -16.28 -14.13 19.02
C PRO A 824 -15.83 -14.50 20.43
N GLU A 825 -14.89 -15.44 20.58
CA GLU A 825 -14.36 -15.83 21.90
C GLU A 825 -13.58 -14.67 22.55
N ARG A 826 -12.78 -13.92 21.80
CA ARG A 826 -12.00 -12.78 22.31
C ARG A 826 -12.89 -11.60 22.69
N ALA A 827 -14.02 -11.47 21.99
CA ALA A 827 -15.09 -10.54 22.30
C ALA A 827 -15.64 -10.80 23.69
N LEU A 828 -16.07 -12.06 23.90
CA LEU A 828 -16.65 -12.55 25.14
C LEU A 828 -15.63 -12.53 26.28
N GLU A 829 -14.36 -12.87 26.04
CA GLU A 829 -13.29 -12.74 27.04
C GLU A 829 -13.17 -11.31 27.58
N THR A 830 -13.37 -10.30 26.73
CA THR A 830 -13.31 -8.89 27.15
C THR A 830 -14.48 -8.54 28.06
N ILE A 831 -15.66 -9.03 27.70
CA ILE A 831 -16.88 -8.87 28.50
C ILE A 831 -16.75 -9.63 29.82
N ASP A 832 -16.23 -10.86 29.81
CA ASP A 832 -16.00 -11.66 31.01
C ASP A 832 -14.99 -11.02 31.95
N ARG A 833 -13.92 -10.41 31.43
CA ARG A 833 -13.00 -9.59 32.23
C ARG A 833 -13.72 -8.38 32.83
N ALA A 834 -14.61 -7.73 32.09
CA ALA A 834 -15.40 -6.62 32.60
C ALA A 834 -16.33 -7.06 33.72
N LEU A 835 -17.11 -8.13 33.51
CA LEU A 835 -18.01 -8.72 34.50
C LEU A 835 -17.23 -9.14 35.75
N THR A 836 -16.08 -9.80 35.60
CA THR A 836 -15.19 -10.18 36.71
C THR A 836 -14.70 -8.97 37.49
N THR A 837 -14.36 -7.88 36.79
CA THR A 837 -13.90 -6.64 37.42
C THR A 837 -15.03 -5.99 38.23
N LEU A 838 -16.25 -5.98 37.69
CA LEU A 838 -17.43 -5.43 38.35
C LEU A 838 -17.88 -6.29 39.54
N SER A 839 -17.77 -7.62 39.43
CA SER A 839 -18.25 -8.58 40.42
C SER A 839 -17.26 -8.86 41.56
N LYS A 840 -15.99 -8.43 41.44
CA LYS A 840 -14.92 -8.75 42.40
C LYS A 840 -15.32 -8.38 43.84
N GLY A 841 -15.64 -9.41 44.64
CA GLY A 841 -16.03 -9.29 46.05
C GLY A 841 -17.47 -8.81 46.32
N LYS A 842 -18.33 -8.74 45.29
CA LYS A 842 -19.71 -8.25 45.39
C LYS A 842 -20.78 -9.28 45.04
N VAL A 843 -20.43 -10.32 44.28
CA VAL A 843 -21.31 -11.47 44.03
C VAL A 843 -21.12 -12.45 45.18
N LYS A 844 -22.21 -12.77 45.89
CA LYS A 844 -22.22 -13.71 47.02
C LYS A 844 -22.35 -15.14 46.55
#